data_AF-A0A8X6PLF2-F1
#
_entry.id   AF-A0A8X6PLF2-F1
#
_cell.length_a   1.000
_cell.length_b   1.000
_cell.length_c   1.000
_cell.angle_alpha   90.00
_cell.angle_beta   90.00
_cell.angle_gamma   90.00
#
_symmetry.space_group_name_H-M   'P 1'
#
loop_
_entity.id
_entity.type
_entity.pdbx_description
1 polymer ?
#
loop_
_entity_poly.entity_id
_entity_poly.type
_entity_poly.pdbx_seq_one_letter_code
_entity_poly.pdbx_strand_id
1 'polypeptide(L)'
;MDLPQKRKRTTVITIEEKDDVSDAIVISSDDDYDPAPKRKKIQAAKTQKKVSKPKKEPKPKTVRKKSTANSVKGSKKKISKKANDAESNEQNPFMANEVIPSTIIDGEAVVKPLLQHKKTDAELEKIVSQAVEKAKQSFQPWHEEEVVAQTCRISVEHAKNVIALLKQDCTIPFIVRYRKQMTGGMQAEKLREVQESFDEVKQVQKKVDTILKTIKHEKFDETIATSFLCAKSLDEFELLYAPFKPGSKKTFAERSKQLGLEPIALELLELKTSLNQINFQSLIKPQKGLQTKEEIKSGIQHIIADRLSKDSRVLDFLREKKYHPLIRIQSAKSSSAEKEDRKAFVEGKSTQNFKYENYYQLNILVANVAAHQVMALNRGEKQKVLSVKILIPLGLKNEITNFILTIFFSRACVDSYTYQFLKSCIDDSYERLIEPYFCRQIRSELSKNAEKESINVFGSNVRSLLLTPPVRGKTVIGIDPGFLHGCKVSCVSSKGEVLATDIIYPHSRNKSKSNMSDSEKIRKMISSYGAEIIAIGNGTACRETEVWFSNLITSKVFYPCEVKYCIVNENGASIYSVTKEAEAEFPNMDPNLRSAVSIARRLQDPLLEYVKIEPKHLGVGMYQHDVSETQLKKTLDSIVEECVSFVGVDLNVCPESMLRKISGLSAARAKQIVEWRNKHFCFVNREQLLEVKGLGQKSYEQCAGFVKILPETGNPSTFIPGEEDTKKKKKASLKINPLDRTIIHPESYETAMKFLTELKADPETIGQQIFVDKVKSYMKFSSIVSIASKLSVSTDVMLLIVDALKQLQDYDIRGEFDQPLFRTSIRAFEDLQVGQELTGRVNNVTGFGAFVDVGVGTNGLIHISKMKRQTLTVGDKVTVGVLEINAPRKRLALELLL
;
A
#
# COMPACT_ATOMS: atom_id res chain seq x y z
N MET A 1 -51.79 -34.54 -45.39
CA MET A 1 -51.45 -33.46 -46.34
C MET A 1 -50.41 -32.57 -45.68
N ASP A 2 -49.12 -32.62 -46.00
CA ASP A 2 -48.39 -33.55 -46.88
C ASP A 2 -46.93 -33.81 -46.41
N LEU A 3 -46.32 -34.83 -47.00
CA LEU A 3 -44.94 -35.32 -46.83
C LEU A 3 -44.14 -35.01 -48.14
N PRO A 4 -42.78 -35.08 -48.22
CA PRO A 4 -41.91 -36.11 -47.63
C PRO A 4 -40.54 -35.56 -47.11
N GLN A 5 -39.48 -36.33 -46.77
CA GLN A 5 -39.24 -37.77 -46.85
C GLN A 5 -38.55 -38.36 -45.59
N LYS A 6 -37.33 -38.90 -45.72
CA LYS A 6 -36.60 -39.76 -44.77
C LYS A 6 -35.09 -39.76 -45.07
N ARG A 7 -34.27 -40.09 -44.05
CA ARG A 7 -33.00 -40.91 -44.03
C ARG A 7 -31.90 -40.25 -43.18
N LYS A 8 -31.05 -40.97 -42.42
CA LYS A 8 -31.09 -42.35 -41.89
C LYS A 8 -30.01 -42.47 -40.76
N ARG A 9 -30.27 -43.31 -39.74
CA ARG A 9 -29.35 -43.97 -38.77
C ARG A 9 -27.90 -43.46 -38.60
N THR A 10 -27.50 -43.24 -37.34
CA THR A 10 -26.19 -43.66 -36.80
C THR A 10 -26.43 -44.49 -35.53
N THR A 11 -25.58 -45.47 -35.25
CA THR A 11 -25.73 -46.44 -34.14
C THR A 11 -24.87 -46.05 -32.94
N VAL A 12 -25.26 -46.47 -31.73
CA VAL A 12 -24.44 -46.39 -30.51
C VAL A 12 -23.18 -47.24 -30.65
N ILE A 13 -22.01 -46.68 -30.33
CA ILE A 13 -20.81 -47.42 -29.93
C ILE A 13 -20.23 -46.71 -28.70
N THR A 14 -19.97 -47.48 -27.65
CA THR A 14 -19.32 -47.03 -26.41
C THR A 14 -17.82 -46.83 -26.61
N ILE A 15 -17.24 -45.87 -25.88
CA ILE A 15 -15.81 -45.82 -25.58
C ILE A 15 -15.70 -45.61 -24.07
N GLU A 16 -14.97 -46.50 -23.40
CA GLU A 16 -14.62 -46.42 -21.98
C GLU A 16 -13.22 -45.81 -21.81
N GLU A 17 -12.82 -45.56 -20.55
CA GLU A 17 -11.55 -44.98 -20.12
C GLU A 17 -11.36 -43.46 -20.42
N LYS A 18 -10.71 -42.65 -19.57
CA LYS A 18 -9.94 -42.96 -18.36
C LYS A 18 -10.02 -41.84 -17.30
N ASP A 19 -9.57 -42.15 -16.09
CA ASP A 19 -9.61 -41.32 -14.89
C ASP A 19 -8.63 -40.11 -14.87
N ASP A 20 -8.67 -39.35 -13.76
CA ASP A 20 -7.82 -38.22 -13.36
C ASP A 20 -7.89 -36.96 -14.27
N VAL A 21 -8.28 -35.77 -13.77
CA VAL A 21 -7.57 -34.99 -12.74
C VAL A 21 -8.54 -34.19 -11.86
N SER A 22 -8.19 -33.98 -10.59
CA SER A 22 -8.99 -33.23 -9.60
C SER A 22 -8.49 -31.80 -9.35
N ASP A 23 -9.07 -30.80 -10.01
CA ASP A 23 -8.79 -29.38 -9.74
C ASP A 23 -9.65 -28.83 -8.59
N ALA A 24 -9.16 -28.99 -7.35
CA ALA A 24 -9.63 -28.22 -6.21
C ALA A 24 -8.97 -26.82 -6.26
N ILE A 25 -9.77 -25.75 -6.31
CA ILE A 25 -9.28 -24.37 -6.42
C ILE A 25 -8.73 -23.90 -5.06
N VAL A 26 -7.50 -24.32 -4.76
CA VAL A 26 -6.64 -23.70 -3.75
C VAL A 26 -5.83 -22.61 -4.45
N ILE A 27 -6.21 -21.34 -4.25
CA ILE A 27 -5.41 -20.21 -4.73
C ILE A 27 -4.29 -19.97 -3.72
N SER A 28 -3.16 -20.66 -3.89
CA SER A 28 -1.91 -20.27 -3.25
C SER A 28 -1.49 -18.87 -3.72
N SER A 29 -0.90 -18.07 -2.84
CA SER A 29 -0.37 -16.75 -3.18
C SER A 29 1.03 -16.79 -3.79
N ASP A 30 1.67 -17.96 -3.77
CA ASP A 30 3.11 -18.13 -3.93
C ASP A 30 3.41 -18.85 -5.26
N ASP A 31 3.95 -18.09 -6.23
CA ASP A 31 4.83 -18.55 -7.33
C ASP A 31 5.21 -17.41 -8.33
N ASP A 32 4.86 -16.14 -8.08
CA ASP A 32 5.12 -14.98 -8.97
C ASP A 32 6.48 -14.25 -8.71
N TYR A 33 7.48 -14.85 -8.04
CA TYR A 33 8.80 -14.23 -7.76
C TYR A 33 9.99 -14.95 -8.45
N ASP A 34 10.41 -14.46 -9.62
CA ASP A 34 11.64 -14.87 -10.31
C ASP A 34 12.82 -13.91 -10.00
N PRO A 35 13.81 -14.31 -9.17
CA PRO A 35 15.02 -13.54 -8.90
C PRO A 35 16.03 -13.65 -10.06
N ALA A 36 15.74 -12.96 -11.16
CA ALA A 36 16.47 -13.01 -12.44
C ALA A 36 18.01 -13.06 -12.31
N PRO A 37 18.67 -14.19 -12.66
CA PRO A 37 20.10 -14.36 -12.46
C PRO A 37 20.95 -13.61 -13.50
N LYS A 38 21.85 -12.73 -13.04
CA LYS A 38 22.80 -11.98 -13.89
C LYS A 38 23.84 -12.90 -14.56
N ARG A 39 23.48 -13.50 -15.70
CA ARG A 39 24.36 -14.34 -16.52
C ARG A 39 25.59 -13.56 -17.05
N LYS A 40 26.72 -13.68 -16.36
CA LYS A 40 28.04 -13.44 -16.97
C LYS A 40 28.26 -14.46 -18.08
N LYS A 41 28.62 -14.01 -19.29
CA LYS A 41 29.00 -14.90 -20.40
C LYS A 41 30.35 -15.54 -20.10
N ILE A 42 30.38 -16.87 -19.95
CA ILE A 42 31.58 -17.70 -20.07
C ILE A 42 31.40 -18.55 -21.32
N GLN A 43 32.31 -18.44 -22.28
CA GLN A 43 32.30 -19.29 -23.49
C GLN A 43 33.11 -20.56 -23.22
N ALA A 44 32.47 -21.72 -23.35
CA ALA A 44 33.12 -23.02 -23.35
C ALA A 44 32.90 -23.69 -24.72
N ALA A 45 33.92 -23.66 -25.58
CA ALA A 45 33.90 -24.36 -26.87
C ALA A 45 34.35 -25.81 -26.69
N LYS A 46 33.67 -26.76 -27.36
CA LYS A 46 33.95 -28.20 -27.24
C LYS A 46 35.23 -28.61 -27.98
N THR A 47 35.98 -29.54 -27.39
CA THR A 47 37.21 -30.11 -27.96
C THR A 47 36.94 -31.40 -28.75
N GLN A 48 37.52 -31.53 -29.94
CA GLN A 48 37.86 -32.80 -30.57
C GLN A 48 39.28 -32.72 -31.19
N LYS A 49 39.97 -33.86 -31.35
CA LYS A 49 41.42 -33.96 -31.62
C LYS A 49 41.74 -34.50 -33.03
N LYS A 50 42.99 -34.24 -33.48
CA LYS A 50 43.88 -34.85 -34.54
C LYS A 50 44.22 -33.91 -35.72
N VAL A 51 45.41 -33.93 -36.36
CA VAL A 51 46.71 -34.65 -36.13
C VAL A 51 47.91 -33.69 -36.34
N SER A 52 49.14 -34.14 -36.05
CA SER A 52 50.44 -33.85 -36.71
C SER A 52 50.97 -32.40 -36.94
N LYS A 53 52.13 -32.14 -36.31
CA LYS A 53 53.24 -31.20 -36.66
C LYS A 53 54.05 -31.74 -37.90
N PRO A 54 55.07 -31.06 -38.52
CA PRO A 54 56.13 -30.26 -37.83
C PRO A 54 56.94 -29.14 -38.59
N LYS A 55 57.90 -28.52 -37.84
CA LYS A 55 59.06 -27.68 -38.29
C LYS A 55 58.69 -26.27 -38.85
N LYS A 56 59.51 -25.21 -38.71
CA LYS A 56 60.87 -24.98 -38.15
C LYS A 56 61.00 -23.54 -37.58
N GLU A 57 61.87 -23.29 -36.59
CA GLU A 57 62.40 -21.95 -36.20
C GLU A 57 63.64 -21.58 -37.10
N PRO A 58 64.42 -20.45 -36.97
CA PRO A 58 64.42 -19.38 -35.93
C PRO A 58 64.80 -17.89 -36.28
N LYS A 59 64.18 -16.92 -35.56
CA LYS A 59 64.83 -15.74 -34.87
C LYS A 59 65.53 -14.60 -35.70
N PRO A 60 65.99 -13.46 -35.10
CA PRO A 60 65.53 -12.68 -33.93
C PRO A 60 65.65 -11.10 -34.05
N LYS A 61 65.41 -10.40 -32.91
CA LYS A 61 65.82 -9.01 -32.53
C LYS A 61 64.91 -7.87 -33.07
N THR A 62 64.71 -6.72 -32.38
CA THR A 62 65.47 -6.13 -31.23
C THR A 62 64.57 -5.32 -30.25
N VAL A 63 64.75 -5.55 -28.92
CA VAL A 63 64.89 -4.55 -27.80
C VAL A 63 63.79 -3.46 -27.59
N ARG A 64 62.95 -3.48 -26.52
CA ARG A 64 63.14 -2.99 -25.10
C ARG A 64 63.21 -1.44 -24.94
N LYS A 65 62.88 -0.78 -23.79
CA LYS A 65 61.88 -0.93 -22.68
C LYS A 65 62.16 0.15 -21.57
N LYS A 66 61.12 0.85 -21.06
CA LYS A 66 60.94 1.46 -19.68
C LYS A 66 61.99 2.40 -19.00
N SER A 67 61.51 3.55 -18.47
CA SER A 67 61.84 4.20 -17.16
C SER A 67 60.97 5.49 -16.97
N THR A 68 60.13 5.74 -15.93
CA THR A 68 60.36 6.17 -14.51
C THR A 68 61.10 7.52 -14.31
N ALA A 69 60.73 8.46 -13.42
CA ALA A 69 59.54 8.72 -12.55
C ALA A 69 59.60 10.14 -11.88
N ASN A 70 58.51 10.58 -11.18
CA ASN A 70 58.39 11.76 -10.26
C ASN A 70 58.46 13.19 -10.92
N SER A 71 58.05 14.34 -10.33
CA SER A 71 57.55 14.72 -8.97
C SER A 71 56.61 15.98 -8.89
N VAL A 72 55.55 15.93 -8.07
CA VAL A 72 55.09 16.93 -7.04
C VAL A 72 54.66 18.40 -7.38
N LYS A 73 53.50 18.83 -6.82
CA LYS A 73 52.88 20.20 -6.69
C LYS A 73 52.39 20.90 -7.99
N GLY A 74 51.30 21.71 -8.02
CA GLY A 74 50.26 22.01 -7.02
C GLY A 74 49.19 23.06 -7.46
N SER A 75 48.17 23.30 -6.63
CA SER A 75 47.27 24.50 -6.56
C SER A 75 46.19 24.86 -7.61
N LYS A 76 44.96 24.37 -7.32
CA LYS A 76 43.60 24.97 -7.42
C LYS A 76 43.33 26.38 -8.04
N LYS A 77 42.18 26.45 -8.76
CA LYS A 77 41.20 27.58 -8.95
C LYS A 77 41.66 28.82 -9.75
N LYS A 78 40.80 29.77 -10.21
CA LYS A 78 39.38 29.89 -10.69
C LYS A 78 39.07 31.42 -10.79
N ILE A 79 38.08 31.84 -11.61
CA ILE A 79 37.32 33.13 -11.56
C ILE A 79 37.73 34.27 -12.55
N SER A 80 36.71 35.06 -12.93
CA SER A 80 36.66 36.44 -13.51
C SER A 80 37.01 36.72 -14.98
N LYS A 81 36.08 37.41 -15.64
CA LYS A 81 36.31 38.41 -16.70
C LYS A 81 35.52 39.69 -16.37
N LYS A 82 36.24 40.80 -16.20
CA LYS A 82 35.88 42.22 -16.20
C LYS A 82 37.23 42.97 -16.23
N ALA A 83 37.41 44.15 -16.83
CA ALA A 83 36.68 44.83 -17.90
C ALA A 83 37.62 45.95 -18.46
N ASN A 84 37.15 46.70 -19.47
CA ASN A 84 37.55 48.07 -19.80
C ASN A 84 38.93 48.40 -20.46
N ASP A 85 38.78 49.12 -21.59
CA ASP A 85 39.41 50.39 -22.01
C ASP A 85 40.82 50.49 -22.65
N ALA A 86 40.84 51.32 -23.72
CA ALA A 86 41.90 52.22 -24.21
C ALA A 86 43.22 51.63 -24.81
N GLU A 87 43.80 52.17 -25.90
CA GLU A 87 43.31 53.11 -26.93
C GLU A 87 44.26 53.15 -28.17
N SER A 88 43.92 54.01 -29.15
CA SER A 88 44.79 54.68 -30.13
C SER A 88 45.10 54.06 -31.52
N ASN A 89 45.07 54.98 -32.50
CA ASN A 89 45.75 55.05 -33.81
C ASN A 89 45.41 54.06 -34.96
N GLU A 90 45.24 54.50 -36.22
CA GLU A 90 44.94 55.87 -36.73
C GLU A 90 44.51 55.84 -38.22
N GLN A 91 44.25 57.03 -38.79
CA GLN A 91 44.06 57.39 -40.21
C GLN A 91 42.71 57.11 -40.89
N ASN A 92 42.20 58.19 -41.48
CA ASN A 92 40.99 58.34 -42.31
C ASN A 92 41.21 59.64 -43.13
N PRO A 93 40.61 59.82 -44.32
CA PRO A 93 40.12 61.19 -44.62
C PRO A 93 38.87 61.31 -45.51
N PHE A 94 37.90 62.15 -45.04
CA PHE A 94 37.10 63.14 -45.81
C PHE A 94 36.08 62.62 -46.87
N MET A 95 34.94 63.27 -47.22
CA MET A 95 34.04 64.34 -46.70
C MET A 95 32.79 64.40 -47.65
N ALA A 96 31.63 65.07 -47.43
CA ALA A 96 30.89 65.61 -46.26
C ALA A 96 29.48 66.15 -46.71
N ASN A 97 28.83 66.95 -45.85
CA ASN A 97 27.78 67.97 -46.08
C ASN A 97 26.27 67.60 -46.29
N GLU A 98 25.48 68.01 -45.28
CA GLU A 98 24.36 69.00 -45.34
C GLU A 98 22.92 68.71 -45.89
N VAL A 99 21.99 68.46 -44.95
CA VAL A 99 21.01 69.46 -44.40
C VAL A 99 19.78 69.95 -45.27
N ILE A 100 18.61 69.33 -44.97
CA ILE A 100 17.19 69.85 -45.00
C ILE A 100 16.53 70.07 -46.43
N PRO A 101 15.25 70.53 -46.60
CA PRO A 101 14.12 69.64 -46.96
C PRO A 101 13.34 69.95 -48.27
N SER A 102 12.49 69.00 -48.69
CA SER A 102 11.20 69.32 -49.36
C SER A 102 10.18 68.15 -49.32
N THR A 103 8.90 68.48 -49.51
CA THR A 103 7.74 67.56 -49.54
C THR A 103 7.17 67.39 -50.95
N ILE A 104 6.69 66.18 -51.28
CA ILE A 104 5.55 65.82 -52.16
C ILE A 104 5.47 64.27 -52.12
N ILE A 105 4.49 63.67 -51.43
CA ILE A 105 3.15 63.21 -51.89
C ILE A 105 3.23 61.96 -52.80
N ASP A 106 2.23 61.07 -52.61
CA ASP A 106 2.01 59.72 -53.17
C ASP A 106 2.79 58.54 -52.52
N GLY A 107 2.16 57.39 -52.25
CA GLY A 107 0.73 57.12 -52.49
C GLY A 107 0.18 55.72 -52.20
N GLU A 108 0.78 54.89 -51.33
CA GLU A 108 0.26 53.51 -51.08
C GLU A 108 0.34 53.03 -49.62
N ALA A 109 -0.70 52.33 -49.17
CA ALA A 109 -0.94 52.01 -47.76
C ALA A 109 -0.34 50.65 -47.33
N VAL A 110 0.95 50.63 -47.00
CA VAL A 110 1.61 49.43 -46.46
C VAL A 110 1.12 49.15 -45.03
N VAL A 111 0.31 48.09 -44.87
CA VAL A 111 -0.11 47.57 -43.55
C VAL A 111 1.11 47.06 -42.79
N LYS A 112 1.52 47.80 -41.75
CA LYS A 112 2.60 47.35 -40.84
C LYS A 112 2.17 46.08 -40.10
N PRO A 113 2.95 45.00 -40.11
CA PRO A 113 2.68 43.86 -39.24
C PRO A 113 2.87 44.26 -37.78
N LEU A 114 1.88 43.96 -36.93
CA LEU A 114 1.95 44.16 -35.48
C LEU A 114 2.91 43.15 -34.84
N LEU A 115 4.21 43.43 -34.96
CA LEU A 115 5.27 42.75 -34.22
C LEU A 115 5.13 43.07 -32.73
N GLN A 116 4.37 42.22 -32.02
CA GLN A 116 4.35 42.23 -30.56
C GLN A 116 5.77 41.97 -30.04
N HIS A 117 6.35 42.96 -29.37
CA HIS A 117 7.57 42.77 -28.59
C HIS A 117 7.30 41.72 -27.50
N LYS A 118 7.83 40.51 -27.69
CA LYS A 118 7.82 39.48 -26.64
C LYS A 118 8.58 40.02 -25.43
N LYS A 119 7.94 40.00 -24.27
CA LYS A 119 8.54 40.48 -23.02
C LYS A 119 9.72 39.60 -22.62
N THR A 120 10.74 40.20 -22.02
CA THR A 120 11.91 39.48 -21.54
C THR A 120 11.56 38.64 -20.31
N ASP A 121 12.36 37.59 -20.08
CA ASP A 121 12.19 36.64 -18.96
C ASP A 121 12.08 37.31 -17.59
N ALA A 122 12.71 38.48 -17.40
CA ALA A 122 12.68 39.28 -16.17
C ALA A 122 11.42 40.14 -16.04
N GLU A 123 10.87 40.64 -17.15
CA GLU A 123 9.60 41.36 -17.17
C GLU A 123 8.41 40.42 -16.90
N LEU A 124 8.46 39.19 -17.43
CA LEU A 124 7.50 38.13 -17.11
C LEU A 124 7.52 37.79 -15.61
N GLU A 125 8.70 37.61 -15.05
CA GLU A 125 8.92 37.27 -13.64
C GLU A 125 8.44 38.40 -12.71
N LYS A 126 8.61 39.68 -13.12
CA LYS A 126 8.07 40.85 -12.42
C LYS A 126 6.53 40.91 -12.47
N ILE A 127 5.92 40.65 -13.63
CA ILE A 127 4.45 40.62 -13.78
C ILE A 127 3.83 39.55 -12.88
N VAL A 128 4.39 38.33 -12.90
CA VAL A 128 3.95 37.21 -12.07
C VAL A 128 4.10 37.55 -10.58
N SER A 129 5.24 38.10 -10.17
CA SER A 129 5.48 38.48 -8.76
C SER A 129 4.46 39.50 -8.26
N GLN A 130 4.20 40.56 -9.04
CA GLN A 130 3.21 41.59 -8.69
C GLN A 130 1.78 41.04 -8.64
N ALA A 131 1.41 40.10 -9.52
CA ALA A 131 0.12 39.42 -9.46
C ALA A 131 -0.03 38.56 -8.19
N VAL A 132 1.02 37.85 -7.78
CA VAL A 132 1.02 37.01 -6.57
C VAL A 132 1.02 37.84 -5.28
N GLU A 133 1.75 38.96 -5.24
CA GLU A 133 1.72 39.88 -4.09
C GLU A 133 0.32 40.47 -3.88
N LYS A 134 -0.33 40.94 -4.95
CA LYS A 134 -1.72 41.43 -4.87
C LYS A 134 -2.68 40.34 -4.43
N ALA A 135 -2.65 39.16 -5.05
CA ALA A 135 -3.53 38.04 -4.69
C ALA A 135 -3.40 37.63 -3.20
N LYS A 136 -2.20 37.74 -2.62
CA LYS A 136 -1.96 37.49 -1.18
C LYS A 136 -2.39 38.65 -0.25
N GLN A 137 -2.67 39.83 -0.80
CA GLN A 137 -3.25 40.97 -0.08
C GLN A 137 -4.78 41.01 -0.22
N SER A 138 -5.33 40.63 -1.39
CA SER A 138 -6.76 40.63 -1.68
C SER A 138 -7.49 39.35 -1.25
N PHE A 139 -6.77 38.24 -1.01
CA PHE A 139 -7.36 36.96 -0.59
C PHE A 139 -6.53 36.24 0.49
N GLN A 140 -7.17 35.79 1.56
CA GLN A 140 -6.56 34.83 2.51
C GLN A 140 -6.78 33.40 2.01
N PRO A 141 -5.72 32.58 1.83
CA PRO A 141 -5.88 31.17 1.49
C PRO A 141 -6.70 30.41 2.54
N TRP A 142 -7.35 29.33 2.10
CA TRP A 142 -8.07 28.40 2.99
C TRP A 142 -7.16 27.84 4.08
N HIS A 143 -7.73 27.53 5.24
CA HIS A 143 -6.96 26.92 6.33
C HIS A 143 -6.83 25.40 6.16
N GLU A 144 -5.68 24.85 6.58
CA GLU A 144 -5.38 23.41 6.47
C GLU A 144 -6.44 22.57 7.18
N GLU A 145 -6.86 23.02 8.38
CA GLU A 145 -7.93 22.41 9.16
C GLU A 145 -9.30 22.39 8.46
N GLU A 146 -9.62 23.37 7.61
CA GLU A 146 -10.92 23.43 6.90
C GLU A 146 -10.99 22.41 5.77
N VAL A 147 -9.92 22.29 4.97
CA VAL A 147 -9.88 21.35 3.84
C VAL A 147 -9.79 19.91 4.34
N VAL A 148 -9.01 19.66 5.39
CA VAL A 148 -8.95 18.35 6.05
C VAL A 148 -10.29 18.01 6.72
N ALA A 149 -10.96 18.96 7.38
CA ALA A 149 -12.30 18.75 7.95
C ALA A 149 -13.35 18.41 6.89
N GLN A 150 -13.39 19.17 5.79
CA GLN A 150 -14.31 18.95 4.67
C GLN A 150 -14.07 17.58 4.00
N THR A 151 -12.80 17.23 3.76
CA THR A 151 -12.42 15.97 3.09
C THR A 151 -12.70 14.76 3.99
N CYS A 152 -12.29 14.81 5.25
CA CYS A 152 -12.45 13.72 6.20
C CYS A 152 -13.84 13.65 6.85
N ARG A 153 -14.73 14.63 6.62
CA ARG A 153 -16.06 14.76 7.24
C ARG A 153 -15.99 14.78 8.78
N ILE A 154 -15.15 15.66 9.33
CA ILE A 154 -14.96 15.88 10.76
C ILE A 154 -15.17 17.37 11.11
N SER A 155 -15.26 17.73 12.40
CA SER A 155 -15.32 19.15 12.78
C SER A 155 -13.98 19.85 12.53
N VAL A 156 -14.03 21.15 12.21
CA VAL A 156 -12.84 21.99 12.01
C VAL A 156 -11.98 22.05 13.29
N GLU A 157 -12.62 22.05 14.46
CA GLU A 157 -11.93 21.99 15.75
C GLU A 157 -11.12 20.69 15.93
N HIS A 158 -11.72 19.52 15.68
CA HIS A 158 -10.99 18.25 15.78
C HIS A 158 -9.90 18.15 14.70
N ALA A 159 -10.15 18.65 13.48
CA ALA A 159 -9.13 18.70 12.43
C ALA A 159 -7.93 19.55 12.86
N LYS A 160 -8.18 20.75 13.39
CA LYS A 160 -7.16 21.67 13.92
C LYS A 160 -6.37 21.05 15.07
N ASN A 161 -7.03 20.39 16.01
CA ASN A 161 -6.40 19.70 17.13
C ASN A 161 -5.51 18.53 16.66
N VAL A 162 -6.01 17.68 15.75
CA VAL A 162 -5.22 16.58 15.17
C VAL A 162 -4.02 17.11 14.38
N ILE A 163 -4.21 18.15 13.56
CA ILE A 163 -3.14 18.81 12.81
C ILE A 163 -2.09 19.42 13.76
N ALA A 164 -2.49 20.02 14.88
CA ALA A 164 -1.57 20.54 15.89
C ALA A 164 -0.75 19.42 16.54
N LEU A 165 -1.38 18.29 16.90
CA LEU A 165 -0.70 17.11 17.46
C LEU A 165 0.26 16.49 16.43
N LEU A 166 -0.13 16.36 15.16
CA LEU A 166 0.73 15.88 14.09
C LEU A 166 1.89 16.85 13.77
N LYS A 167 1.70 18.16 13.93
CA LYS A 167 2.77 19.19 13.86
C LYS A 167 3.71 19.16 15.07
N GLN A 168 3.35 18.47 16.15
CA GLN A 168 4.16 18.26 17.36
C GLN A 168 4.84 16.88 17.38
N ASP A 169 4.89 16.16 16.25
CA ASP A 169 5.40 14.78 16.15
C ASP A 169 4.74 13.79 17.14
N CYS A 170 3.44 13.96 17.42
CA CYS A 170 2.65 12.96 18.12
C CYS A 170 2.31 11.77 17.20
N THR A 171 2.48 10.54 17.68
CA THR A 171 2.15 9.32 16.92
C THR A 171 0.64 9.04 16.93
N ILE A 172 0.16 8.26 15.97
CA ILE A 172 -1.26 7.86 15.94
C ILE A 172 -1.66 7.04 17.19
N PRO A 173 -0.90 6.02 17.64
CA PRO A 173 -1.25 5.28 18.87
C PRO A 173 -1.32 6.18 20.11
N PHE A 174 -0.39 7.15 20.23
CA PHE A 174 -0.39 8.12 21.33
C PHE A 174 -1.62 9.03 21.29
N ILE A 175 -2.00 9.54 20.10
CA ILE A 175 -3.17 10.39 19.93
C ILE A 175 -4.47 9.63 20.30
N VAL A 176 -4.66 8.41 19.80
CA VAL A 176 -5.85 7.58 20.12
C VAL A 176 -6.00 7.37 21.62
N ARG A 177 -4.92 6.98 22.31
CA ARG A 177 -4.99 6.57 23.72
C ARG A 177 -4.99 7.76 24.69
N TYR A 178 -4.16 8.79 24.46
CA TYR A 178 -3.89 9.86 25.43
C TYR A 178 -4.37 11.25 25.00
N ARG A 179 -4.85 11.44 23.77
CA ARG A 179 -5.41 12.71 23.28
C ARG A 179 -6.86 12.57 22.77
N LYS A 180 -7.53 11.46 23.13
CA LYS A 180 -8.90 11.08 22.73
C LYS A 180 -9.89 12.25 22.73
N GLN A 181 -9.97 13.00 23.82
CA GLN A 181 -10.83 14.18 23.99
C GLN A 181 -10.61 15.23 22.88
N MET A 182 -9.36 15.59 22.58
CA MET A 182 -9.02 16.61 21.58
C MET A 182 -9.45 16.21 20.15
N THR A 183 -9.67 14.92 19.92
CA THR A 183 -10.05 14.33 18.63
C THR A 183 -11.53 13.96 18.55
N GLY A 184 -12.31 14.11 19.62
CA GLY A 184 -13.68 13.61 19.69
C GLY A 184 -13.80 12.08 19.62
N GLY A 185 -12.77 11.33 20.05
CA GLY A 185 -12.81 9.86 20.09
C GLY A 185 -12.48 9.13 18.79
N MET A 186 -11.74 9.75 17.86
CA MET A 186 -11.33 9.12 16.60
C MET A 186 -10.47 7.87 16.81
N GLN A 187 -10.79 6.81 16.06
CA GLN A 187 -9.99 5.58 16.01
C GLN A 187 -8.78 5.73 15.07
N ALA A 188 -7.84 4.80 15.15
CA ALA A 188 -6.55 4.86 14.45
C ALA A 188 -6.70 4.94 12.93
N GLU A 189 -7.67 4.23 12.35
CA GLU A 189 -8.02 4.27 10.92
C GLU A 189 -8.42 5.69 10.49
N LYS A 190 -9.21 6.38 11.31
CA LYS A 190 -9.68 7.74 11.00
C LYS A 190 -8.56 8.77 11.12
N LEU A 191 -7.66 8.60 12.09
CA LEU A 191 -6.48 9.45 12.24
C LEU A 191 -5.45 9.22 11.12
N ARG A 192 -5.34 8.00 10.57
CA ARG A 192 -4.56 7.73 9.35
C ARG A 192 -5.12 8.49 8.15
N GLU A 193 -6.44 8.45 7.93
CA GLU A 193 -7.08 9.22 6.86
C GLU A 193 -6.87 10.74 7.01
N VAL A 194 -6.98 11.26 8.23
CA VAL A 194 -6.69 12.68 8.52
C VAL A 194 -5.21 13.02 8.27
N GLN A 195 -4.28 12.12 8.59
CA GLN A 195 -2.86 12.30 8.27
C GLN A 195 -2.59 12.24 6.76
N GLU A 196 -3.22 11.33 6.02
CA GLU A 196 -3.12 11.28 4.55
C GLU A 196 -3.65 12.56 3.91
N SER A 197 -4.86 13.01 4.29
CA SER A 197 -5.45 14.25 3.78
C SER A 197 -4.58 15.48 4.10
N PHE A 198 -3.96 15.52 5.28
CA PHE A 198 -3.03 16.58 5.68
C PHE A 198 -1.69 16.54 4.90
N ASP A 199 -1.16 15.34 4.63
CA ASP A 199 0.02 15.14 3.78
C ASP A 199 -0.25 15.51 2.31
N GLU A 200 -1.47 15.30 1.80
CA GLU A 200 -1.91 15.76 0.47
C GLU A 200 -2.07 17.28 0.41
N VAL A 201 -2.74 17.89 1.40
CA VAL A 201 -2.91 19.35 1.54
C VAL A 201 -1.55 20.08 1.50
N LYS A 202 -0.55 19.59 2.25
CA LYS A 202 0.84 20.10 2.20
C LYS A 202 1.47 19.97 0.81
N GLN A 203 1.19 18.89 0.08
CA GLN A 203 1.71 18.70 -1.28
C GLN A 203 1.06 19.67 -2.28
N VAL A 204 -0.24 19.97 -2.14
CA VAL A 204 -0.93 21.00 -2.93
C VAL A 204 -0.30 22.37 -2.69
N GLN A 205 -0.23 22.82 -1.42
CA GLN A 205 0.41 24.08 -1.03
C GLN A 205 1.84 24.16 -1.60
N LYS A 206 2.67 23.13 -1.39
CA LYS A 206 4.06 23.11 -1.87
C LYS A 206 4.18 23.14 -3.39
N LYS A 207 3.27 22.49 -4.14
CA LYS A 207 3.21 22.57 -5.61
C LYS A 207 2.80 23.98 -6.07
N VAL A 208 1.75 24.56 -5.49
CA VAL A 208 1.29 25.93 -5.76
C VAL A 208 2.43 26.91 -5.55
N ASP A 209 3.05 26.89 -4.36
CA ASP A 209 4.12 27.79 -3.98
C ASP A 209 5.41 27.59 -4.80
N THR A 210 5.58 26.43 -5.47
CA THR A 210 6.64 26.17 -6.44
C THR A 210 6.30 26.73 -7.82
N ILE A 211 5.07 26.57 -8.32
CA ILE A 211 4.63 27.12 -9.60
C ILE A 211 4.58 28.65 -9.55
N LEU A 212 4.03 29.25 -8.49
CA LEU A 212 3.98 30.71 -8.33
C LEU A 212 5.38 31.38 -8.33
N LYS A 213 6.45 30.61 -8.06
CA LYS A 213 7.86 31.07 -8.12
C LYS A 213 8.59 30.71 -9.42
N THR A 214 7.98 29.93 -10.32
CA THR A 214 8.65 29.39 -11.53
C THR A 214 7.89 29.61 -12.83
N ILE A 215 6.61 30.01 -12.76
CA ILE A 215 5.80 30.32 -13.93
C ILE A 215 6.25 31.65 -14.56
N LYS A 216 6.38 31.67 -15.89
CA LYS A 216 6.72 32.85 -16.69
C LYS A 216 5.77 32.92 -17.87
N HIS A 217 4.75 33.79 -17.80
CA HIS A 217 3.72 33.86 -18.83
C HIS A 217 3.07 35.24 -18.90
N GLU A 218 2.89 35.78 -20.11
CA GLU A 218 2.35 37.14 -20.32
C GLU A 218 0.88 37.29 -19.90
N LYS A 219 0.13 36.18 -19.87
CA LYS A 219 -1.28 36.10 -19.46
C LYS A 219 -1.44 35.50 -18.05
N PHE A 220 -0.52 35.80 -17.14
CA PHE A 220 -0.66 35.44 -15.73
C PHE A 220 -1.02 36.70 -14.94
N ASP A 221 -2.18 36.70 -14.29
CA ASP A 221 -2.76 37.85 -13.60
C ASP A 221 -3.17 37.51 -12.16
N GLU A 222 -3.70 38.51 -11.44
CA GLU A 222 -4.15 38.38 -10.05
C GLU A 222 -5.27 37.34 -9.89
N THR A 223 -6.20 37.21 -10.85
CA THR A 223 -7.31 36.25 -10.78
C THR A 223 -6.80 34.81 -10.89
N ILE A 224 -5.78 34.60 -11.73
CA ILE A 224 -5.11 33.31 -11.91
C ILE A 224 -4.25 33.00 -10.68
N ALA A 225 -3.53 33.98 -10.14
CA ALA A 225 -2.77 33.84 -8.89
C ALA A 225 -3.68 33.45 -7.71
N THR A 226 -4.81 34.14 -7.52
CA THR A 226 -5.83 33.78 -6.53
C THR A 226 -6.39 32.40 -6.79
N SER A 227 -6.70 32.02 -8.04
CA SER A 227 -7.18 30.67 -8.38
C SER A 227 -6.20 29.58 -7.95
N PHE A 228 -4.88 29.79 -8.15
CA PHE A 228 -3.85 28.86 -7.67
C PHE A 228 -3.77 28.79 -6.14
N LEU A 229 -3.93 29.91 -5.42
CA LEU A 229 -3.99 29.93 -3.96
C LEU A 229 -5.25 29.25 -3.40
N CYS A 230 -6.37 29.32 -4.15
CA CYS A 230 -7.63 28.68 -3.81
C CYS A 230 -7.67 27.17 -4.06
N ALA A 231 -6.74 26.60 -4.82
CA ALA A 231 -6.76 25.18 -5.19
C ALA A 231 -6.60 24.28 -3.95
N LYS A 232 -7.57 23.40 -3.70
CA LYS A 232 -7.62 22.51 -2.52
C LYS A 232 -7.10 21.10 -2.80
N SER A 233 -7.18 20.64 -4.05
CA SER A 233 -6.72 19.30 -4.46
C SER A 233 -5.64 19.32 -5.55
N LEU A 234 -4.87 18.23 -5.64
CA LEU A 234 -3.90 18.03 -6.72
C LEU A 234 -4.58 18.02 -8.10
N ASP A 235 -5.79 17.47 -8.19
CA ASP A 235 -6.54 17.36 -9.45
C ASP A 235 -7.20 18.70 -9.87
N GLU A 236 -7.33 19.69 -8.96
CA GLU A 236 -7.60 21.11 -9.28
C GLU A 236 -6.33 21.84 -9.74
N PHE A 237 -5.23 21.69 -8.98
CA PHE A 237 -3.94 22.30 -9.32
C PHE A 237 -3.46 21.88 -10.72
N GLU A 238 -3.55 20.59 -11.07
CA GLU A 238 -3.11 20.08 -12.37
C GLU A 238 -3.99 20.57 -13.54
N LEU A 239 -5.23 20.98 -13.26
CA LEU A 239 -6.14 21.67 -14.19
C LEU A 239 -5.75 23.14 -14.36
N LEU A 240 -5.61 23.89 -13.27
CA LEU A 240 -5.19 25.31 -13.32
C LEU A 240 -3.81 25.45 -14.00
N TYR A 241 -2.92 24.48 -13.83
CA TYR A 241 -1.63 24.44 -14.49
C TYR A 241 -1.69 23.95 -15.96
N ALA A 242 -2.79 23.33 -16.41
CA ALA A 242 -2.89 22.74 -17.76
C ALA A 242 -2.65 23.73 -18.93
N PRO A 243 -3.17 24.99 -18.90
CA PRO A 243 -2.89 25.98 -19.95
C PRO A 243 -1.43 26.44 -20.01
N PHE A 244 -0.68 26.29 -18.91
CA PHE A 244 0.70 26.77 -18.77
C PHE A 244 1.75 25.66 -18.93
N LYS A 245 1.32 24.41 -19.09
CA LYS A 245 2.23 23.28 -19.40
C LYS A 245 2.80 23.46 -20.81
N PRO A 246 4.13 23.51 -21.00
CA PRO A 246 4.71 23.71 -22.32
C PRO A 246 4.33 22.57 -23.28
N GLY A 247 3.91 22.93 -24.49
CA GLY A 247 3.52 21.98 -25.52
C GLY A 247 4.63 20.99 -25.85
N SER A 248 4.30 19.71 -25.95
CA SER A 248 5.26 18.72 -26.44
C SER A 248 5.56 19.02 -27.91
N LYS A 249 6.82 19.38 -28.21
CA LYS A 249 7.34 19.73 -29.55
C LYS A 249 7.11 18.67 -30.65
N LYS A 250 6.53 17.52 -30.30
CA LYS A 250 6.17 16.42 -31.20
C LYS A 250 4.72 16.46 -31.72
N THR A 251 3.80 17.20 -31.12
CA THR A 251 2.39 17.19 -31.58
C THR A 251 2.23 17.83 -32.97
N PHE A 252 1.13 17.53 -33.66
CA PHE A 252 0.83 18.15 -34.96
C PHE A 252 0.32 19.60 -34.80
N ALA A 253 -0.45 19.88 -33.75
CA ALA A 253 -0.87 21.24 -33.39
C ALA A 253 0.34 22.15 -33.13
N GLU A 254 1.30 21.72 -32.30
CA GLU A 254 2.50 22.50 -31.97
C GLU A 254 3.38 22.78 -33.20
N ARG A 255 3.49 21.81 -34.12
CA ARG A 255 4.14 22.02 -35.42
C ARG A 255 3.36 23.00 -36.31
N SER A 256 2.03 22.94 -36.31
CA SER A 256 1.16 23.86 -37.07
C SER A 256 1.25 25.30 -36.53
N LYS A 257 1.42 25.49 -35.22
CA LYS A 257 1.73 26.79 -34.60
C LYS A 257 3.09 27.32 -35.08
N GLN A 258 4.12 26.48 -35.08
CA GLN A 258 5.47 26.83 -35.58
C GLN A 258 5.50 27.15 -37.08
N LEU A 259 4.56 26.62 -37.86
CA LEU A 259 4.32 26.98 -39.28
C LEU A 259 3.56 28.30 -39.47
N GLY A 260 3.11 28.95 -38.38
CA GLY A 260 2.43 30.25 -38.40
C GLY A 260 0.90 30.19 -38.54
N LEU A 261 0.27 29.02 -38.39
CA LEU A 261 -1.19 28.87 -38.54
C LEU A 261 -1.99 29.27 -37.29
N GLU A 262 -1.34 29.62 -36.18
CA GLU A 262 -2.01 29.93 -34.91
C GLU A 262 -2.90 31.19 -34.93
N PRO A 263 -2.50 32.34 -35.51
CA PRO A 263 -3.37 33.52 -35.55
C PRO A 263 -4.68 33.25 -36.30
N ILE A 264 -4.59 32.58 -37.45
CA ILE A 264 -5.73 32.21 -38.30
C ILE A 264 -6.68 31.26 -37.56
N ALA A 265 -6.13 30.28 -36.83
CA ALA A 265 -6.93 29.36 -36.02
C ALA A 265 -7.62 30.06 -34.83
N LEU A 266 -7.02 31.14 -34.29
CA LEU A 266 -7.63 31.95 -33.23
C LEU A 266 -8.70 32.90 -33.77
N GLU A 267 -8.49 33.58 -34.89
CA GLU A 267 -9.51 34.43 -35.53
C GLU A 267 -10.78 33.65 -35.91
N LEU A 268 -10.60 32.42 -36.40
CA LEU A 268 -11.69 31.52 -36.78
C LEU A 268 -12.42 30.96 -35.54
N LEU A 269 -11.69 30.75 -34.43
CA LEU A 269 -12.27 30.35 -33.13
C LEU A 269 -13.00 31.51 -32.42
N GLU A 270 -12.52 32.74 -32.60
CA GLU A 270 -13.12 33.99 -32.07
C GLU A 270 -14.21 34.57 -33.01
N LEU A 271 -14.56 33.86 -34.09
CA LEU A 271 -15.56 34.25 -35.10
C LEU A 271 -15.31 35.61 -35.78
N LYS A 272 -14.04 36.06 -35.82
CA LYS A 272 -13.62 37.29 -36.51
C LYS A 272 -13.43 37.09 -38.01
N THR A 273 -13.11 35.86 -38.43
CA THR A 273 -12.80 35.48 -39.81
C THR A 273 -13.56 34.19 -40.15
N SER A 274 -14.25 34.14 -41.29
CA SER A 274 -14.87 32.91 -41.81
C SER A 274 -13.89 32.07 -42.64
N LEU A 275 -14.15 30.77 -42.76
CA LEU A 275 -13.36 29.84 -43.57
C LEU A 275 -13.37 30.20 -45.08
N ASN A 276 -14.37 30.97 -45.52
CA ASN A 276 -14.48 31.47 -46.91
C ASN A 276 -13.62 32.70 -47.17
N GLN A 277 -13.29 33.50 -46.15
CA GLN A 277 -12.45 34.70 -46.25
C GLN A 277 -10.94 34.39 -46.19
N ILE A 278 -10.56 33.17 -45.79
CA ILE A 278 -9.16 32.75 -45.70
C ILE A 278 -8.60 32.48 -47.10
N ASN A 279 -7.65 33.31 -47.53
CA ASN A 279 -6.88 33.07 -48.75
C ASN A 279 -5.87 31.93 -48.53
N PHE A 280 -6.28 30.69 -48.78
CA PHE A 280 -5.40 29.53 -48.70
C PHE A 280 -4.20 29.59 -49.66
N GLN A 281 -4.31 30.31 -50.78
CA GLN A 281 -3.26 30.35 -51.81
C GLN A 281 -2.01 31.09 -51.32
N SER A 282 -2.16 32.14 -50.49
CA SER A 282 -1.03 32.86 -49.89
C SER A 282 -0.39 32.16 -48.68
N LEU A 283 -1.01 31.08 -48.20
CA LEU A 283 -0.53 30.27 -47.08
C LEU A 283 0.25 29.02 -47.53
N ILE A 284 0.11 28.63 -48.80
CA ILE A 284 0.87 27.51 -49.38
C ILE A 284 2.35 27.88 -49.49
N LYS A 285 3.22 26.98 -49.01
CA LYS A 285 4.68 27.14 -49.01
C LYS A 285 5.36 25.81 -49.35
N PRO A 286 6.59 25.82 -49.90
CA PRO A 286 7.39 24.60 -50.12
C PRO A 286 7.97 24.02 -48.81
N GLN A 287 7.12 23.89 -47.78
CA GLN A 287 7.44 23.42 -46.43
C GLN A 287 6.40 22.37 -46.03
N LYS A 288 6.86 21.26 -45.45
CA LYS A 288 6.02 20.10 -45.11
C LYS A 288 4.96 20.49 -44.06
N GLY A 289 3.67 20.33 -44.38
CA GLY A 289 2.55 20.82 -43.57
C GLY A 289 1.92 22.13 -44.07
N LEU A 290 2.43 22.72 -45.16
CA LEU A 290 1.87 23.87 -45.86
C LEU A 290 1.78 23.65 -47.38
N GLN A 291 1.79 22.39 -47.85
CA GLN A 291 1.90 22.07 -49.29
C GLN A 291 0.55 22.10 -50.01
N THR A 292 -0.56 21.88 -49.31
CA THR A 292 -1.92 21.93 -49.88
C THR A 292 -2.91 22.64 -48.97
N LYS A 293 -4.06 23.01 -49.53
CA LYS A 293 -5.20 23.59 -48.79
C LYS A 293 -5.70 22.66 -47.67
N GLU A 294 -5.60 21.35 -47.88
CA GLU A 294 -6.00 20.29 -46.96
C GLU A 294 -5.02 20.14 -45.80
N GLU A 295 -3.70 20.21 -46.06
CA GLU A 295 -2.69 20.27 -44.98
C GLU A 295 -2.93 21.50 -44.09
N ILE A 296 -3.17 22.67 -44.68
CA ILE A 296 -3.43 23.93 -43.96
C ILE A 296 -4.73 23.84 -43.16
N LYS A 297 -5.82 23.35 -43.76
CA LYS A 297 -7.12 23.15 -43.08
C LYS A 297 -7.00 22.15 -41.92
N SER A 298 -6.22 21.08 -42.09
CA SER A 298 -5.94 20.11 -41.02
C SER A 298 -5.07 20.71 -39.91
N GLY A 299 -4.09 21.54 -40.24
CA GLY A 299 -3.27 22.27 -39.27
C GLY A 299 -4.12 23.21 -38.39
N ILE A 300 -5.02 23.97 -39.01
CA ILE A 300 -5.99 24.83 -38.32
C ILE A 300 -6.93 23.99 -37.44
N GLN A 301 -7.50 22.89 -37.96
CA GLN A 301 -8.36 21.97 -37.21
C GLN A 301 -7.66 21.44 -35.94
N HIS A 302 -6.42 20.99 -36.08
CA HIS A 302 -5.64 20.46 -34.95
C HIS A 302 -5.28 21.53 -33.91
N ILE A 303 -5.04 22.79 -34.30
CA ILE A 303 -4.82 23.89 -33.36
C ILE A 303 -6.10 24.20 -32.58
N ILE A 304 -7.24 24.29 -33.27
CA ILE A 304 -8.55 24.50 -32.63
C ILE A 304 -8.86 23.34 -31.68
N ALA A 305 -8.74 22.09 -32.12
CA ALA A 305 -8.98 20.91 -31.30
C ALA A 305 -8.06 20.85 -30.06
N ASP A 306 -6.77 21.15 -30.21
CA ASP A 306 -5.82 21.26 -29.09
C ASP A 306 -6.24 22.36 -28.10
N ARG A 307 -6.69 23.52 -28.59
CA ARG A 307 -7.16 24.64 -27.76
C ARG A 307 -8.45 24.32 -27.00
N LEU A 308 -9.43 23.70 -27.66
CA LEU A 308 -10.70 23.26 -27.07
C LEU A 308 -10.48 22.23 -25.96
N SER A 309 -9.60 21.24 -26.19
CA SER A 309 -9.29 20.17 -25.21
C SER A 309 -8.58 20.66 -23.94
N LYS A 310 -8.15 21.93 -23.90
CA LYS A 310 -7.39 22.56 -22.80
C LYS A 310 -8.11 23.78 -22.21
N ASP A 311 -9.35 24.04 -22.59
CA ASP A 311 -10.14 25.10 -21.99
C ASP A 311 -10.65 24.68 -20.61
N SER A 312 -10.50 25.53 -19.60
CA SER A 312 -10.89 25.22 -18.22
C SER A 312 -12.36 24.84 -18.11
N ARG A 313 -13.25 25.61 -18.73
CA ARG A 313 -14.71 25.40 -18.69
C ARG A 313 -15.09 24.01 -19.22
N VAL A 314 -14.41 23.55 -20.27
CA VAL A 314 -14.60 22.21 -20.86
C VAL A 314 -14.09 21.12 -19.91
N LEU A 315 -12.93 21.32 -19.29
CA LEU A 315 -12.35 20.37 -18.33
C LEU A 315 -13.15 20.30 -17.02
N ASP A 316 -13.77 21.39 -16.57
CA ASP A 316 -14.65 21.42 -15.40
C ASP A 316 -15.99 20.72 -15.68
N PHE A 317 -16.59 20.93 -16.86
CA PHE A 317 -17.78 20.17 -17.27
C PHE A 317 -17.50 18.67 -17.38
N LEU A 318 -16.32 18.27 -17.87
CA LEU A 318 -15.88 16.87 -17.85
C LEU A 318 -15.68 16.34 -16.43
N ARG A 319 -15.25 17.17 -15.47
CA ARG A 319 -15.12 16.78 -14.05
C ARG A 319 -16.49 16.49 -13.44
N GLU A 320 -17.48 17.35 -13.67
CA GLU A 320 -18.87 17.14 -13.21
C GLU A 320 -19.46 15.86 -13.81
N LYS A 321 -19.40 15.72 -15.15
CA LYS A 321 -20.00 14.59 -15.88
C LYS A 321 -19.29 13.25 -15.67
N LYS A 322 -18.17 13.22 -14.94
CA LYS A 322 -17.43 11.99 -14.58
C LYS A 322 -18.29 10.98 -13.82
N TYR A 323 -19.25 11.46 -13.03
CA TYR A 323 -20.16 10.65 -12.22
C TYR A 323 -21.48 10.30 -12.92
N HIS A 324 -21.58 10.53 -14.24
CA HIS A 324 -22.82 10.31 -14.99
C HIS A 324 -23.25 8.83 -14.97
N PRO A 325 -24.51 8.52 -14.55
CA PRO A 325 -24.90 7.18 -14.11
C PRO A 325 -24.91 6.10 -15.23
N LEU A 326 -24.90 6.51 -16.49
CA LEU A 326 -24.89 5.59 -17.64
C LEU A 326 -23.50 5.32 -18.23
N ILE A 327 -22.41 5.83 -17.63
CA ILE A 327 -21.04 5.45 -18.03
C ILE A 327 -20.79 4.00 -17.63
N ARG A 328 -20.24 3.19 -18.55
CA ARG A 328 -19.99 1.76 -18.32
C ARG A 328 -18.50 1.42 -18.39
N ILE A 329 -18.10 0.40 -17.64
CA ILE A 329 -16.80 -0.28 -17.81
C ILE A 329 -17.06 -1.65 -18.43
N GLN A 330 -16.36 -1.93 -19.52
CA GLN A 330 -16.41 -3.19 -20.25
C GLN A 330 -15.02 -3.83 -20.26
N SER A 331 -14.96 -5.15 -20.12
CA SER A 331 -13.75 -5.92 -20.42
C SER A 331 -14.05 -7.11 -21.32
N ALA A 332 -13.09 -7.40 -22.19
CA ALA A 332 -13.07 -8.56 -23.07
C ALA A 332 -11.76 -9.31 -22.90
N LYS A 333 -11.74 -10.60 -23.25
CA LYS A 333 -10.50 -11.36 -23.43
C LYS A 333 -9.63 -10.71 -24.51
N SER A 334 -8.31 -10.69 -24.32
CA SER A 334 -7.40 -10.08 -25.27
C SER A 334 -7.10 -11.00 -26.47
N SER A 335 -6.81 -10.40 -27.62
CA SER A 335 -6.34 -11.14 -28.81
C SER A 335 -4.90 -11.66 -28.69
N SER A 336 -4.21 -11.38 -27.58
CA SER A 336 -2.97 -12.05 -27.17
C SER A 336 -3.27 -13.35 -26.42
N ALA A 337 -4.13 -13.32 -25.39
CA ALA A 337 -4.51 -14.51 -24.63
C ALA A 337 -5.23 -15.55 -25.50
N GLU A 338 -6.11 -15.11 -26.42
CA GLU A 338 -6.71 -16.04 -27.39
C GLU A 338 -5.68 -16.79 -28.26
N LYS A 339 -4.52 -16.20 -28.55
CA LYS A 339 -3.46 -16.84 -29.34
C LYS A 339 -2.56 -17.72 -28.48
N GLU A 340 -2.45 -17.41 -27.20
CA GLU A 340 -1.71 -18.19 -26.21
C GLU A 340 -2.46 -19.47 -25.85
N ASP A 341 -3.74 -19.37 -25.49
CA ASP A 341 -4.60 -20.51 -25.17
C ASP A 341 -4.70 -21.49 -26.35
N ARG A 342 -4.88 -20.98 -27.58
CA ARG A 342 -4.90 -21.82 -28.80
C ARG A 342 -3.58 -22.55 -29.03
N LYS A 343 -2.44 -21.98 -28.65
CA LYS A 343 -1.13 -22.68 -28.71
C LYS A 343 -1.00 -23.70 -27.60
N ALA A 344 -1.33 -23.33 -26.36
CA ALA A 344 -1.22 -24.21 -25.21
C ALA A 344 -2.10 -25.46 -25.39
N PHE A 345 -3.32 -25.30 -25.90
CA PHE A 345 -4.21 -26.40 -26.29
C PHE A 345 -3.58 -27.35 -27.32
N VAL A 346 -2.92 -26.82 -28.36
CA VAL A 346 -2.18 -27.61 -29.36
C VAL A 346 -0.93 -28.27 -28.78
N GLU A 347 -0.31 -27.68 -27.74
CA GLU A 347 0.85 -28.22 -27.04
C GLU A 347 0.50 -29.12 -25.83
N GLY A 348 -0.79 -29.39 -25.56
CA GLY A 348 -1.24 -30.19 -24.41
C GLY A 348 -1.00 -29.53 -23.04
N LYS A 349 -0.96 -28.20 -22.98
CA LYS A 349 -0.66 -27.40 -21.78
C LYS A 349 -1.85 -26.54 -21.36
N SER A 350 -2.01 -26.33 -20.06
CA SER A 350 -2.95 -25.35 -19.50
C SER A 350 -2.29 -23.98 -19.35
N THR A 351 -3.00 -22.90 -19.72
CA THR A 351 -2.62 -21.51 -19.45
C THR A 351 -3.27 -21.03 -18.16
N GLN A 352 -2.63 -20.11 -17.41
CA GLN A 352 -3.28 -19.51 -16.24
C GLN A 352 -4.41 -18.50 -16.57
N ASN A 353 -4.72 -18.29 -17.86
CA ASN A 353 -5.67 -17.28 -18.33
C ASN A 353 -7.11 -17.50 -17.83
N PHE A 354 -7.49 -18.73 -17.45
CA PHE A 354 -8.80 -19.04 -16.85
C PHE A 354 -9.07 -18.28 -15.54
N LYS A 355 -8.02 -17.82 -14.82
CA LYS A 355 -8.14 -16.97 -13.62
C LYS A 355 -8.97 -15.69 -13.86
N TYR A 356 -9.14 -15.28 -15.12
CA TYR A 356 -9.88 -14.09 -15.53
C TYR A 356 -11.23 -14.37 -16.20
N GLU A 357 -11.75 -15.60 -16.18
CA GLU A 357 -12.97 -16.00 -16.90
C GLU A 357 -14.19 -15.12 -16.56
N ASN A 358 -14.41 -14.84 -15.27
CA ASN A 358 -15.47 -13.96 -14.76
C ASN A 358 -15.40 -12.50 -15.31
N TYR A 359 -14.30 -12.13 -15.97
CA TYR A 359 -14.06 -10.80 -16.53
C TYR A 359 -13.98 -10.78 -18.06
N TYR A 360 -14.13 -11.93 -18.74
CA TYR A 360 -14.10 -12.01 -20.21
C TYR A 360 -15.30 -11.35 -20.92
N GLN A 361 -16.41 -11.13 -20.21
CA GLN A 361 -17.63 -10.49 -20.74
C GLN A 361 -18.23 -9.46 -19.75
N LEU A 362 -17.40 -8.88 -18.87
CA LEU A 362 -17.89 -7.88 -17.92
C LEU A 362 -18.38 -6.63 -18.66
N ASN A 363 -19.58 -6.15 -18.32
CA ASN A 363 -20.13 -4.91 -18.83
C ASN A 363 -21.08 -4.28 -17.78
N ILE A 364 -20.55 -3.42 -16.91
CA ILE A 364 -21.27 -2.89 -15.73
C ILE A 364 -21.20 -1.35 -15.66
N LEU A 365 -22.08 -0.74 -14.88
CA LEU A 365 -22.03 0.72 -14.63
C LEU A 365 -20.76 1.06 -13.82
N VAL A 366 -20.13 2.19 -14.13
CA VAL A 366 -18.95 2.68 -13.38
C VAL A 366 -19.29 2.98 -11.91
N ALA A 367 -20.51 3.38 -11.60
CA ALA A 367 -20.97 3.57 -10.22
C ALA A 367 -21.07 2.26 -9.41
N ASN A 368 -21.06 1.09 -10.06
CA ASN A 368 -21.33 -0.21 -9.43
C ASN A 368 -20.12 -1.16 -9.47
N VAL A 369 -18.94 -0.72 -9.95
CA VAL A 369 -17.73 -1.56 -9.97
C VAL A 369 -17.09 -1.60 -8.58
N ALA A 370 -16.91 -2.80 -8.04
CA ALA A 370 -16.28 -2.98 -6.73
C ALA A 370 -14.74 -2.87 -6.81
N ALA A 371 -14.09 -2.42 -5.74
CA ALA A 371 -12.62 -2.24 -5.68
C ALA A 371 -11.85 -3.49 -6.16
N HIS A 372 -12.22 -4.68 -5.66
CA HIS A 372 -11.59 -5.94 -6.06
C HIS A 372 -11.77 -6.27 -7.56
N GLN A 373 -12.85 -5.81 -8.20
CA GLN A 373 -13.04 -5.95 -9.64
C GLN A 373 -12.11 -5.01 -10.40
N VAL A 374 -11.94 -3.76 -9.96
CA VAL A 374 -10.96 -2.83 -10.58
C VAL A 374 -9.54 -3.40 -10.47
N MET A 375 -9.15 -3.95 -9.32
CA MET A 375 -7.85 -4.60 -9.17
C MET A 375 -7.67 -5.81 -10.09
N ALA A 376 -8.69 -6.67 -10.22
CA ALA A 376 -8.67 -7.80 -11.14
C ALA A 376 -8.55 -7.37 -12.61
N LEU A 377 -9.31 -6.35 -13.02
CA LEU A 377 -9.25 -5.74 -14.36
C LEU A 377 -7.87 -5.14 -14.63
N ASN A 378 -7.32 -4.39 -13.67
CA ASN A 378 -5.99 -3.78 -13.77
C ASN A 378 -4.89 -4.83 -13.90
N ARG A 379 -4.92 -5.90 -13.08
CA ARG A 379 -3.94 -7.02 -13.17
C ARG A 379 -4.08 -7.77 -14.49
N GLY A 380 -5.30 -8.08 -14.92
CA GLY A 380 -5.56 -8.77 -16.18
C GLY A 380 -5.14 -7.96 -17.42
N GLU A 381 -5.29 -6.63 -17.38
CA GLU A 381 -4.80 -5.71 -18.42
C GLU A 381 -3.26 -5.61 -18.42
N LYS A 382 -2.64 -5.48 -17.24
CA LYS A 382 -1.18 -5.49 -17.01
C LYS A 382 -0.52 -6.80 -17.48
N GLN A 383 -1.17 -7.95 -17.25
CA GLN A 383 -0.76 -9.27 -17.74
C GLN A 383 -1.15 -9.51 -19.22
N LYS A 384 -1.85 -8.57 -19.87
CA LYS A 384 -2.34 -8.67 -21.27
C LYS A 384 -3.34 -9.82 -21.52
N VAL A 385 -4.05 -10.27 -20.49
CA VAL A 385 -5.13 -11.26 -20.58
C VAL A 385 -6.47 -10.60 -20.92
N LEU A 386 -6.68 -9.38 -20.42
CA LEU A 386 -7.90 -8.58 -20.65
C LEU A 386 -7.60 -7.33 -21.48
N SER A 387 -8.64 -6.81 -22.13
CA SER A 387 -8.71 -5.49 -22.74
C SER A 387 -9.85 -4.73 -22.06
N VAL A 388 -9.55 -3.65 -21.33
CA VAL A 388 -10.55 -2.86 -20.58
C VAL A 388 -10.87 -1.57 -21.31
N LYS A 389 -12.16 -1.21 -21.36
CA LYS A 389 -12.65 0.03 -21.97
C LYS A 389 -13.67 0.71 -21.06
N ILE A 390 -13.65 2.04 -21.04
CA ILE A 390 -14.78 2.84 -20.58
C ILE A 390 -15.64 3.14 -21.81
N LEU A 391 -16.96 3.00 -21.67
CA LEU A 391 -17.93 3.31 -22.71
C LEU A 391 -18.69 4.58 -22.30
N ILE A 392 -18.54 5.64 -23.08
CA ILE A 392 -19.29 6.88 -22.92
C ILE A 392 -20.61 6.77 -23.68
N PRO A 393 -21.78 6.99 -23.04
CA PRO A 393 -23.07 6.91 -23.73
C PRO A 393 -23.23 8.06 -24.73
N LEU A 394 -23.88 7.79 -25.86
CA LEU A 394 -24.04 8.77 -26.96
C LEU A 394 -24.70 10.09 -26.52
N GLY A 395 -25.64 10.03 -25.56
CA GLY A 395 -26.24 11.23 -24.95
C GLY A 395 -25.18 12.13 -24.30
N LEU A 396 -24.22 11.56 -23.57
CA LEU A 396 -23.14 12.31 -22.94
C LEU A 396 -22.09 12.81 -23.95
N LYS A 397 -21.81 12.07 -25.04
CA LYS A 397 -21.03 12.63 -26.16
C LYS A 397 -21.71 13.88 -26.70
N ASN A 398 -23.02 13.79 -26.98
CA ASN A 398 -23.81 14.90 -27.51
C ASN A 398 -23.86 16.09 -26.53
N GLU A 399 -24.03 15.87 -25.22
CA GLU A 399 -23.95 16.91 -24.18
C GLU A 399 -22.61 17.64 -24.21
N ILE A 400 -21.48 16.90 -24.20
CA ILE A 400 -20.14 17.49 -24.24
C ILE A 400 -19.92 18.30 -25.52
N THR A 401 -20.29 17.75 -26.70
CA THR A 401 -20.14 18.48 -27.97
C THR A 401 -21.06 19.71 -28.04
N ASN A 402 -22.28 19.64 -27.49
CA ASN A 402 -23.22 20.76 -27.45
C ASN A 402 -22.78 21.86 -26.47
N PHE A 403 -22.17 21.49 -25.34
CA PHE A 403 -21.58 22.43 -24.39
C PHE A 403 -20.40 23.20 -25.04
N ILE A 404 -19.51 22.49 -25.74
CA ILE A 404 -18.40 23.11 -26.49
C ILE A 404 -18.93 24.00 -27.62
N LEU A 405 -19.93 23.54 -28.40
CA LEU A 405 -20.62 24.36 -29.41
C LEU A 405 -21.17 25.65 -28.79
N THR A 406 -21.84 25.57 -27.64
CA THR A 406 -22.51 26.72 -26.99
C THR A 406 -21.50 27.74 -26.44
N ILE A 407 -20.36 27.28 -25.91
CA ILE A 407 -19.35 28.16 -25.31
C ILE A 407 -18.49 28.90 -26.34
N PHE A 408 -18.24 28.30 -27.51
CA PHE A 408 -17.36 28.88 -28.52
C PHE A 408 -18.12 29.44 -29.74
N PHE A 409 -19.30 28.93 -30.08
CA PHE A 409 -19.94 29.19 -31.37
C PHE A 409 -21.42 29.58 -31.26
N SER A 410 -21.68 30.90 -31.24
CA SER A 410 -23.05 31.41 -31.38
C SER A 410 -23.62 31.03 -32.75
N ARG A 411 -24.76 30.31 -32.74
CA ARG A 411 -25.44 29.84 -33.96
C ARG A 411 -25.95 30.97 -34.87
N ALA A 412 -26.01 32.21 -34.38
CA ALA A 412 -26.54 33.36 -35.12
C ALA A 412 -25.49 34.05 -36.04
N CYS A 413 -24.20 33.71 -35.93
CA CYS A 413 -23.12 34.57 -36.43
C CYS A 413 -22.17 33.91 -37.45
N VAL A 414 -22.50 32.73 -38.00
CA VAL A 414 -21.55 31.91 -38.78
C VAL A 414 -22.21 31.31 -40.03
N ASP A 415 -21.51 31.33 -41.17
CA ASP A 415 -21.98 30.66 -42.39
C ASP A 415 -21.95 29.12 -42.29
N SER A 416 -22.75 28.45 -43.12
CA SER A 416 -22.92 26.99 -43.07
C SER A 416 -21.63 26.20 -43.26
N TYR A 417 -20.70 26.65 -44.12
CA TYR A 417 -19.46 25.94 -44.41
C TYR A 417 -18.42 26.13 -43.29
N THR A 418 -18.29 27.33 -42.75
CA THR A 418 -17.48 27.58 -41.53
C THR A 418 -18.05 26.83 -40.34
N TYR A 419 -19.39 26.81 -40.16
CA TYR A 419 -20.04 26.06 -39.08
C TYR A 419 -19.79 24.55 -39.18
N GLN A 420 -19.90 23.95 -40.38
CA GLN A 420 -19.57 22.54 -40.60
C GLN A 420 -18.10 22.23 -40.27
N PHE A 421 -17.17 23.11 -40.64
CA PHE A 421 -15.77 22.94 -40.28
C PHE A 421 -15.53 23.06 -38.77
N LEU A 422 -16.08 24.07 -38.10
CA LEU A 422 -15.97 24.25 -36.66
C LEU A 422 -16.56 23.06 -35.89
N LYS A 423 -17.67 22.48 -36.37
CA LYS A 423 -18.19 21.21 -35.84
C LYS A 423 -17.16 20.07 -36.02
N SER A 424 -16.55 19.92 -37.20
CA SER A 424 -15.50 18.92 -37.42
C SER A 424 -14.23 19.13 -36.58
N CYS A 425 -13.97 20.36 -36.09
CA CYS A 425 -12.93 20.63 -35.10
C CYS A 425 -13.34 20.15 -33.69
N ILE A 426 -14.62 20.23 -33.33
CA ILE A 426 -15.16 19.67 -32.08
C ILE A 426 -15.14 18.15 -32.13
N ASP A 427 -15.58 17.53 -33.23
CA ASP A 427 -15.64 16.08 -33.37
C ASP A 427 -14.23 15.45 -33.29
N ASP A 428 -13.23 16.04 -33.98
CA ASP A 428 -11.80 15.67 -33.84
C ASP A 428 -11.25 15.90 -32.42
N SER A 429 -11.58 17.04 -31.79
CA SER A 429 -11.22 17.30 -30.39
C SER A 429 -11.81 16.26 -29.43
N TYR A 430 -13.06 15.86 -29.67
CA TYR A 430 -13.75 14.84 -28.88
C TYR A 430 -13.03 13.50 -28.95
N GLU A 431 -12.93 12.93 -30.15
CA GLU A 431 -12.50 11.54 -30.35
C GLU A 431 -10.99 11.37 -30.14
N ARG A 432 -10.18 12.37 -30.49
CA ARG A 432 -8.71 12.27 -30.43
C ARG A 432 -8.11 12.74 -29.11
N LEU A 433 -8.78 13.63 -28.38
CA LEU A 433 -8.21 14.29 -27.19
C LEU A 433 -9.08 14.14 -25.93
N ILE A 434 -10.34 14.57 -26.00
CA ILE A 434 -11.24 14.69 -24.83
C ILE A 434 -11.72 13.34 -24.33
N GLU A 435 -12.29 12.47 -25.18
CA GLU A 435 -12.74 11.14 -24.77
C GLU A 435 -11.58 10.27 -24.23
N PRO A 436 -10.40 10.20 -24.90
CA PRO A 436 -9.24 9.52 -24.34
C PRO A 436 -8.76 10.11 -23.01
N TYR A 437 -8.86 11.43 -22.81
CA TYR A 437 -8.54 12.07 -21.52
C TYR A 437 -9.56 11.70 -20.43
N PHE A 438 -10.85 11.80 -20.74
CA PHE A 438 -11.95 11.53 -19.83
C PHE A 438 -11.97 10.07 -19.37
N CYS A 439 -11.80 9.12 -20.30
CA CYS A 439 -11.69 7.70 -19.99
C CYS A 439 -10.45 7.39 -19.11
N ARG A 440 -9.31 8.07 -19.34
CA ARG A 440 -8.14 7.96 -18.45
C ARG A 440 -8.42 8.52 -17.06
N GLN A 441 -9.12 9.65 -16.94
CA GLN A 441 -9.49 10.23 -15.65
C GLN A 441 -10.41 9.31 -14.85
N ILE A 442 -11.36 8.66 -15.51
CA ILE A 442 -12.26 7.66 -14.90
C ILE A 442 -11.46 6.43 -14.44
N ARG A 443 -10.64 5.83 -15.31
CA ARG A 443 -9.78 4.67 -14.93
C ARG A 443 -8.80 5.02 -13.81
N SER A 444 -8.26 6.24 -13.77
CA SER A 444 -7.34 6.73 -12.74
C SER A 444 -8.01 6.80 -11.37
N GLU A 445 -9.18 7.43 -11.25
CA GLU A 445 -9.90 7.52 -9.98
C GLU A 445 -10.40 6.15 -9.49
N LEU A 446 -10.94 5.33 -10.38
CA LEU A 446 -11.31 3.95 -10.05
C LEU A 446 -10.11 3.17 -9.47
N SER A 447 -8.91 3.37 -10.02
CA SER A 447 -7.70 2.73 -9.54
C SER A 447 -7.23 3.31 -8.20
N LYS A 448 -7.15 4.65 -8.04
CA LYS A 448 -6.85 5.32 -6.75
C LYS A 448 -7.74 4.78 -5.63
N ASN A 449 -9.06 4.73 -5.87
CA ASN A 449 -10.04 4.31 -4.88
C ASN A 449 -9.94 2.80 -4.57
N ALA A 450 -9.71 1.96 -5.59
CA ALA A 450 -9.53 0.53 -5.42
C ALA A 450 -8.22 0.16 -4.72
N GLU A 451 -7.13 0.90 -4.96
CA GLU A 451 -5.86 0.74 -4.25
C GLU A 451 -6.00 1.14 -2.77
N LYS A 452 -6.60 2.31 -2.46
CA LYS A 452 -6.86 2.73 -1.07
C LYS A 452 -7.68 1.68 -0.31
N GLU A 453 -8.78 1.20 -0.90
CA GLU A 453 -9.63 0.20 -0.26
C GLU A 453 -8.96 -1.17 -0.11
N SER A 454 -8.15 -1.58 -1.09
CA SER A 454 -7.35 -2.81 -0.98
C SER A 454 -6.33 -2.70 0.16
N ILE A 455 -5.65 -1.55 0.29
CA ILE A 455 -4.69 -1.29 1.37
C ILE A 455 -5.38 -1.28 2.75
N ASN A 456 -6.62 -0.77 2.85
CA ASN A 456 -7.42 -0.86 4.08
C ASN A 456 -7.66 -2.32 4.49
N VAL A 457 -8.14 -3.16 3.56
CA VAL A 457 -8.39 -4.59 3.80
C VAL A 457 -7.11 -5.34 4.17
N PHE A 458 -6.01 -5.08 3.47
CA PHE A 458 -4.70 -5.65 3.79
C PHE A 458 -4.23 -5.25 5.20
N GLY A 459 -4.53 -4.01 5.62
CA GLY A 459 -4.30 -3.52 6.97
C GLY A 459 -5.11 -4.27 8.03
N SER A 460 -6.41 -4.45 7.82
CA SER A 460 -7.28 -5.23 8.71
C SER A 460 -6.81 -6.69 8.84
N ASN A 461 -6.40 -7.32 7.74
CA ASN A 461 -5.88 -8.69 7.75
C ASN A 461 -4.60 -8.80 8.62
N VAL A 462 -3.69 -7.84 8.52
CA VAL A 462 -2.49 -7.76 9.39
C VAL A 462 -2.89 -7.51 10.85
N ARG A 463 -3.84 -6.62 11.12
CA ARG A 463 -4.35 -6.33 12.48
C ARG A 463 -4.85 -7.61 13.16
N SER A 464 -5.73 -8.36 12.53
CA SER A 464 -6.28 -9.62 13.07
C SER A 464 -5.20 -10.68 13.30
N LEU A 465 -4.21 -10.77 12.40
CA LEU A 465 -3.09 -11.70 12.52
C LEU A 465 -2.15 -11.37 13.69
N LEU A 466 -1.86 -10.09 13.92
CA LEU A 466 -1.00 -9.62 15.02
C LEU A 466 -1.70 -9.66 16.39
N LEU A 467 -3.01 -9.46 16.42
CA LEU A 467 -3.82 -9.48 17.65
C LEU A 467 -4.41 -10.85 17.98
N THR A 468 -4.04 -11.90 17.25
CA THR A 468 -4.39 -13.29 17.59
C THR A 468 -3.89 -13.66 19.01
N PRO A 469 -4.66 -14.41 19.84
CA PRO A 469 -4.27 -14.72 21.21
C PRO A 469 -3.01 -15.61 21.32
N PRO A 470 -2.11 -15.36 22.30
CA PRO A 470 -0.88 -16.13 22.52
C PRO A 470 -1.09 -17.39 23.37
N VAL A 471 -0.57 -18.55 22.95
CA VAL A 471 -0.58 -19.81 23.73
C VAL A 471 0.65 -19.88 24.65
N ARG A 472 0.62 -19.06 25.71
CA ARG A 472 1.73 -18.90 26.65
C ARG A 472 2.02 -20.17 27.46
N GLY A 473 3.29 -20.40 27.80
CA GLY A 473 3.71 -21.38 28.81
C GLY A 473 3.71 -22.86 28.38
N LYS A 474 3.41 -23.18 27.11
CA LYS A 474 3.36 -24.57 26.61
C LYS A 474 4.54 -24.91 25.70
N THR A 475 5.05 -26.13 25.83
CA THR A 475 6.00 -26.71 24.86
C THR A 475 5.24 -27.06 23.58
N VAL A 476 5.70 -26.57 22.43
CA VAL A 476 5.03 -26.72 21.13
C VAL A 476 5.96 -27.42 20.13
N ILE A 477 5.43 -28.40 19.40
CA ILE A 477 6.08 -28.96 18.21
C ILE A 477 5.60 -28.18 16.99
N GLY A 478 6.51 -27.55 16.25
CA GLY A 478 6.21 -26.85 15.00
C GLY A 478 6.49 -27.74 13.80
N ILE A 479 5.52 -27.83 12.89
CA ILE A 479 5.59 -28.60 11.64
C ILE A 479 5.44 -27.63 10.45
N ASP A 480 6.48 -27.55 9.63
CA ASP A 480 6.47 -26.93 8.30
C ASP A 480 6.22 -28.04 7.26
N PRO A 481 5.01 -28.15 6.68
CA PRO A 481 4.64 -29.29 5.85
C PRO A 481 5.44 -29.38 4.53
N GLY A 482 5.38 -30.54 3.87
CA GLY A 482 5.96 -30.71 2.53
C GLY A 482 5.92 -32.13 2.00
N PHE A 483 5.84 -32.25 0.67
CA PHE A 483 5.86 -33.54 -0.04
C PHE A 483 7.30 -34.01 -0.30
N LEU A 484 7.97 -33.46 -1.32
CA LEU A 484 9.26 -33.96 -1.84
C LEU A 484 10.42 -33.81 -0.84
N HIS A 485 10.41 -32.74 -0.05
CA HIS A 485 11.46 -32.41 0.93
C HIS A 485 11.08 -32.82 2.37
N GLY A 486 9.98 -33.56 2.53
CA GLY A 486 9.41 -33.92 3.82
C GLY A 486 8.77 -32.73 4.56
N CYS A 487 8.19 -33.03 5.73
CA CYS A 487 7.75 -32.03 6.69
C CYS A 487 8.89 -31.80 7.70
N LYS A 488 9.22 -30.53 7.96
CA LYS A 488 10.33 -30.14 8.85
C LYS A 488 9.76 -29.91 10.25
N VAL A 489 10.48 -30.38 11.26
CA VAL A 489 10.01 -30.49 12.64
C VAL A 489 10.91 -29.67 13.55
N SER A 490 10.29 -28.91 14.44
CA SER A 490 10.96 -28.33 15.61
C SER A 490 10.20 -28.67 16.89
N CYS A 491 10.90 -28.74 18.01
CA CYS A 491 10.30 -28.75 19.35
C CYS A 491 10.81 -27.52 20.11
N VAL A 492 9.90 -26.70 20.62
CA VAL A 492 10.19 -25.39 21.23
C VAL A 492 9.67 -25.37 22.67
N SER A 493 10.53 -24.95 23.60
CA SER A 493 10.24 -24.87 25.04
C SER A 493 9.13 -23.86 25.34
N SER A 494 8.54 -23.95 26.54
CA SER A 494 7.57 -22.96 27.05
C SER A 494 8.09 -21.50 27.11
N LYS A 495 9.39 -21.28 26.90
CA LYS A 495 10.05 -19.97 26.80
C LYS A 495 10.43 -19.54 25.37
N GLY A 496 10.16 -20.38 24.35
CA GLY A 496 10.52 -20.10 22.96
C GLY A 496 11.92 -20.59 22.54
N GLU A 497 12.61 -21.39 23.36
CA GLU A 497 13.94 -21.94 23.06
C GLU A 497 13.81 -23.24 22.24
N VAL A 498 14.70 -23.48 21.28
CA VAL A 498 14.64 -24.69 20.43
C VAL A 498 15.30 -25.86 21.16
N LEU A 499 14.52 -26.90 21.45
CA LEU A 499 14.93 -28.09 22.19
C LEU A 499 15.44 -29.21 21.26
N ALA A 500 14.80 -29.37 20.11
CA ALA A 500 15.16 -30.36 19.09
C ALA A 500 14.62 -29.96 17.71
N THR A 501 15.20 -30.53 16.64
CA THR A 501 14.70 -30.43 15.26
C THR A 501 14.90 -31.77 14.53
N ASP A 502 14.08 -32.05 13.53
CA ASP A 502 14.17 -33.25 12.68
C ASP A 502 13.43 -33.02 11.34
N ILE A 503 13.50 -33.97 10.40
CA ILE A 503 12.68 -34.00 9.18
C ILE A 503 12.00 -35.38 9.09
N ILE A 504 10.71 -35.37 8.79
CA ILE A 504 9.86 -36.56 8.60
C ILE A 504 9.31 -36.61 7.18
N TYR A 505 8.99 -37.80 6.66
CA TYR A 505 8.53 -38.01 5.29
C TYR A 505 7.17 -38.77 5.26
N PRO A 506 6.13 -38.29 5.97
CA PRO A 506 4.85 -39.01 6.12
C PRO A 506 4.15 -39.30 4.79
N HIS A 507 4.41 -38.49 3.77
CA HIS A 507 3.77 -38.55 2.44
C HIS A 507 4.59 -39.36 1.41
N SER A 508 5.74 -39.91 1.80
CA SER A 508 6.59 -40.70 0.91
C SER A 508 6.04 -42.11 0.72
N ARG A 509 5.72 -42.49 -0.53
CA ARG A 509 5.40 -43.88 -0.90
C ARG A 509 6.54 -44.86 -0.61
N ASN A 510 7.79 -44.38 -0.59
CA ASN A 510 8.93 -45.15 -0.12
C ASN A 510 9.03 -45.02 1.40
N LYS A 511 8.79 -46.13 2.13
CA LYS A 511 9.11 -46.22 3.56
C LYS A 511 10.56 -45.76 3.77
N SER A 512 10.78 -44.90 4.77
CA SER A 512 12.10 -44.35 5.08
C SER A 512 13.14 -45.46 5.28
N LYS A 513 14.39 -45.20 4.88
CA LYS A 513 15.55 -46.08 5.15
C LYS A 513 16.09 -45.93 6.59
N SER A 514 15.40 -45.20 7.47
CA SER A 514 15.72 -45.09 8.89
C SER A 514 15.18 -46.28 9.69
N ASN A 515 15.94 -46.77 10.68
CA ASN A 515 15.54 -47.85 11.61
C ASN A 515 14.36 -47.46 12.55
N MET A 516 13.84 -46.24 12.44
CA MET A 516 12.84 -45.63 13.30
C MET A 516 11.80 -44.95 12.40
N SER A 517 10.52 -45.12 12.68
CA SER A 517 9.43 -44.50 11.91
C SER A 517 9.24 -43.04 12.29
N ASP A 518 8.65 -42.26 11.38
CA ASP A 518 8.36 -40.84 11.61
C ASP A 518 7.39 -40.61 12.78
N SER A 519 6.43 -41.53 12.98
CA SER A 519 5.55 -41.52 14.16
C SER A 519 6.33 -41.71 15.47
N GLU A 520 7.35 -42.55 15.46
CA GLU A 520 8.17 -42.86 16.64
C GLU A 520 9.16 -41.73 16.96
N LYS A 521 9.70 -41.05 15.94
CA LYS A 521 10.47 -39.80 16.10
C LYS A 521 9.67 -38.76 16.88
N ILE A 522 8.44 -38.49 16.42
CA ILE A 522 7.54 -37.51 17.05
C ILE A 522 7.14 -37.97 18.47
N ARG A 523 6.81 -39.26 18.66
CA ARG A 523 6.52 -39.81 20.00
C ARG A 523 7.67 -39.58 20.97
N LYS A 524 8.92 -39.84 20.54
CA LYS A 524 10.12 -39.57 21.36
C LYS A 524 10.27 -38.09 21.71
N MET A 525 10.05 -37.17 20.77
CA MET A 525 10.07 -35.73 21.05
C MET A 525 9.01 -35.34 22.09
N ILE A 526 7.77 -35.81 21.94
CA ILE A 526 6.66 -35.58 22.88
C ILE A 526 7.06 -36.06 24.29
N SER A 527 7.49 -37.31 24.42
CA SER A 527 7.81 -37.91 25.72
C SER A 527 9.10 -37.35 26.36
N SER A 528 10.06 -36.86 25.57
CA SER A 528 11.32 -36.28 26.10
C SER A 528 11.20 -34.82 26.52
N TYR A 529 10.26 -34.05 25.94
CA TYR A 529 10.15 -32.60 26.16
C TYR A 529 8.78 -32.13 26.71
N GLY A 530 7.83 -33.05 26.91
CA GLY A 530 6.49 -32.71 27.43
C GLY A 530 5.66 -31.86 26.47
N ALA A 531 5.74 -32.13 25.15
CA ALA A 531 5.01 -31.36 24.15
C ALA A 531 3.53 -31.77 24.09
N GLU A 532 2.64 -30.87 24.49
CA GLU A 532 1.18 -31.09 24.46
C GLU A 532 0.54 -30.71 23.11
N ILE A 533 1.19 -29.84 22.34
CA ILE A 533 0.59 -29.12 21.22
C ILE A 533 1.46 -29.23 19.96
N ILE A 534 0.83 -29.52 18.82
CA ILE A 534 1.45 -29.52 17.49
C ILE A 534 0.90 -28.35 16.67
N ALA A 535 1.75 -27.39 16.31
CA ALA A 535 1.47 -26.32 15.36
C ALA A 535 1.79 -26.80 13.94
N ILE A 536 0.82 -26.76 13.02
CA ILE A 536 0.98 -27.20 11.62
C ILE A 536 0.81 -26.00 10.69
N GLY A 537 1.78 -25.75 9.81
CA GLY A 537 1.67 -24.73 8.76
C GLY A 537 0.49 -24.98 7.81
N ASN A 538 -0.14 -23.91 7.32
CA ASN A 538 -1.39 -23.97 6.54
C ASN A 538 -1.22 -24.08 5.01
N GLY A 539 0.00 -24.29 4.51
CA GLY A 539 0.32 -24.32 3.08
C GLY A 539 0.48 -25.72 2.49
N THR A 540 1.57 -25.94 1.75
CA THR A 540 1.70 -27.10 0.84
C THR A 540 1.87 -28.41 1.62
N ALA A 541 0.98 -29.38 1.38
CA ALA A 541 0.84 -30.62 2.15
C ALA A 541 0.26 -30.48 3.58
N CYS A 542 -0.35 -29.32 3.91
CA CYS A 542 -1.03 -29.12 5.19
C CYS A 542 -2.10 -30.18 5.44
N ARG A 543 -3.00 -30.42 4.47
CA ARG A 543 -4.18 -31.29 4.65
C ARG A 543 -3.79 -32.76 4.86
N GLU A 544 -2.81 -33.24 4.11
CA GLU A 544 -2.27 -34.60 4.23
C GLU A 544 -1.54 -34.77 5.57
N THR A 545 -0.84 -33.72 6.03
CA THR A 545 -0.19 -33.69 7.35
C THR A 545 -1.23 -33.66 8.48
N GLU A 546 -2.33 -32.93 8.32
CA GLU A 546 -3.49 -32.92 9.23
C GLU A 546 -4.13 -34.32 9.35
N VAL A 547 -4.35 -35.01 8.22
CA VAL A 547 -4.85 -36.41 8.20
C VAL A 547 -3.89 -37.33 8.96
N TRP A 548 -2.59 -37.22 8.70
CA TRP A 548 -1.57 -38.06 9.34
C TRP A 548 -1.56 -37.89 10.86
N PHE A 549 -1.53 -36.66 11.36
CA PHE A 549 -1.58 -36.39 12.81
C PHE A 549 -2.92 -36.78 13.45
N SER A 550 -4.04 -36.48 12.80
CA SER A 550 -5.37 -36.94 13.22
C SER A 550 -5.39 -38.45 13.45
N ASN A 551 -4.90 -39.23 12.49
CA ASN A 551 -4.89 -40.69 12.57
C ASN A 551 -3.99 -41.20 13.71
N LEU A 552 -2.83 -40.57 13.97
CA LEU A 552 -1.95 -40.94 15.08
C LEU A 552 -2.54 -40.60 16.45
N ILE A 553 -3.21 -39.45 16.58
CA ILE A 553 -3.87 -39.02 17.82
C ILE A 553 -5.07 -39.93 18.11
N THR A 554 -5.95 -40.16 17.13
CA THR A 554 -7.11 -41.06 17.26
C THR A 554 -6.70 -42.50 17.55
N SER A 555 -5.60 -42.98 16.95
CA SER A 555 -5.01 -44.31 17.23
C SER A 555 -4.21 -44.37 18.55
N LYS A 556 -4.24 -43.30 19.36
CA LYS A 556 -3.57 -43.19 20.68
C LYS A 556 -2.06 -43.46 20.67
N VAL A 557 -1.37 -43.22 19.55
CA VAL A 557 0.07 -43.49 19.39
C VAL A 557 0.95 -42.71 20.38
N PHE A 558 0.46 -41.55 20.84
CA PHE A 558 1.17 -40.68 21.77
C PHE A 558 0.80 -40.89 23.26
N TYR A 559 -0.04 -41.89 23.59
CA TYR A 559 -0.41 -42.21 24.97
C TYR A 559 0.85 -42.51 25.83
N PRO A 560 0.95 -41.99 27.08
CA PRO A 560 -0.08 -41.35 27.89
C PRO A 560 -0.30 -39.83 27.65
N CYS A 561 0.41 -39.20 26.71
CA CYS A 561 0.29 -37.76 26.47
C CYS A 561 -0.99 -37.43 25.67
N GLU A 562 -1.84 -36.53 26.18
CA GLU A 562 -2.96 -35.96 25.41
C GLU A 562 -2.45 -34.88 24.46
N VAL A 563 -2.22 -35.25 23.20
CA VAL A 563 -1.70 -34.35 22.17
C VAL A 563 -2.83 -33.75 21.34
N LYS A 564 -2.76 -32.44 21.10
CA LYS A 564 -3.72 -31.67 20.28
C LYS A 564 -2.95 -30.95 19.17
N TYR A 565 -3.58 -30.71 18.02
CA TYR A 565 -2.97 -29.93 16.95
C TYR A 565 -3.72 -28.62 16.68
N CYS A 566 -3.03 -27.62 16.13
CA CYS A 566 -3.62 -26.37 15.66
C CYS A 566 -3.02 -26.02 14.29
N ILE A 567 -3.86 -25.59 13.36
CA ILE A 567 -3.39 -25.02 12.09
C ILE A 567 -2.94 -23.57 12.34
N VAL A 568 -1.80 -23.18 11.77
CA VAL A 568 -1.14 -21.89 11.97
C VAL A 568 -0.77 -21.31 10.60
N ASN A 569 -0.96 -19.99 10.43
CA ASN A 569 -0.56 -19.30 9.21
C ASN A 569 0.96 -19.37 9.02
N GLU A 570 1.44 -19.96 7.92
CA GLU A 570 2.86 -20.11 7.58
C GLU A 570 3.41 -18.96 6.72
N ASN A 571 2.57 -18.03 6.25
CA ASN A 571 2.97 -16.95 5.34
C ASN A 571 4.22 -16.22 5.87
N GLY A 572 5.23 -16.09 5.01
CA GLY A 572 6.50 -15.46 5.35
C GLY A 572 7.41 -16.23 6.31
N ALA A 573 7.08 -17.47 6.73
CA ALA A 573 8.00 -18.30 7.55
C ALA A 573 9.23 -18.74 6.74
N SER A 574 9.03 -19.06 5.46
CA SER A 574 10.09 -19.24 4.46
C SER A 574 10.97 -17.99 4.35
N ILE A 575 10.36 -16.81 4.25
CA ILE A 575 11.07 -15.52 4.15
C ILE A 575 11.82 -15.21 5.45
N TYR A 576 11.22 -15.45 6.63
CA TYR A 576 11.89 -15.33 7.92
C TYR A 576 13.18 -16.15 7.98
N SER A 577 13.16 -17.40 7.51
CA SER A 577 14.32 -18.31 7.62
C SER A 577 15.63 -17.77 7.03
N VAL A 578 15.53 -16.90 6.02
CA VAL A 578 16.66 -16.26 5.31
C VAL A 578 16.85 -14.78 5.69
N THR A 579 16.16 -14.28 6.71
CA THR A 579 16.43 -12.95 7.29
C THR A 579 17.72 -12.94 8.10
N LYS A 580 18.30 -11.74 8.26
CA LYS A 580 19.43 -11.51 9.15
C LYS A 580 19.04 -11.70 10.61
N GLU A 581 17.79 -11.40 10.96
CA GLU A 581 17.20 -11.74 12.27
C GLU A 581 17.27 -13.25 12.53
N ALA A 582 16.79 -14.10 11.62
CA ALA A 582 16.87 -15.56 11.80
C ALA A 582 18.30 -16.12 11.72
N GLU A 583 19.18 -15.50 10.93
CA GLU A 583 20.61 -15.84 10.88
C GLU A 583 21.32 -15.49 12.21
N ALA A 584 20.94 -14.39 12.86
CA ALA A 584 21.46 -14.00 14.16
C ALA A 584 20.86 -14.81 15.33
N GLU A 585 19.58 -15.21 15.25
CA GLU A 585 18.96 -16.12 16.21
C GLU A 585 19.50 -17.56 16.09
N PHE A 586 19.78 -18.04 14.87
CA PHE A 586 20.16 -19.43 14.61
C PHE A 586 21.32 -19.62 13.62
N PRO A 587 22.55 -19.14 13.92
CA PRO A 587 23.66 -19.14 12.96
C PRO A 587 23.99 -20.53 12.36
N ASN A 588 23.91 -21.58 13.19
CA ASN A 588 24.29 -22.95 12.82
C ASN A 588 23.11 -23.84 12.39
N MET A 589 21.89 -23.30 12.28
CA MET A 589 20.70 -24.07 11.88
C MET A 589 20.42 -23.92 10.38
N ASP A 590 20.10 -25.04 9.72
CA ASP A 590 19.61 -25.04 8.33
C ASP A 590 18.36 -24.15 8.21
N PRO A 591 18.29 -23.20 7.25
CA PRO A 591 17.11 -22.36 7.02
C PRO A 591 15.79 -23.15 6.93
N ASN A 592 15.79 -24.35 6.33
CA ASN A 592 14.59 -25.19 6.20
C ASN A 592 14.02 -25.65 7.56
N LEU A 593 14.80 -25.62 8.64
CA LEU A 593 14.33 -25.94 9.99
C LEU A 593 13.84 -24.68 10.74
N ARG A 594 14.29 -23.49 10.34
CA ARG A 594 13.92 -22.20 10.97
C ARG A 594 12.45 -21.82 10.69
N SER A 595 11.89 -22.25 9.56
CA SER A 595 10.46 -22.12 9.25
C SER A 595 9.58 -22.86 10.28
N ALA A 596 9.90 -24.11 10.57
CA ALA A 596 9.21 -24.93 11.58
C ALA A 596 9.29 -24.31 12.99
N VAL A 597 10.44 -23.72 13.35
CA VAL A 597 10.62 -22.96 14.61
C VAL A 597 9.72 -21.71 14.64
N SER A 598 9.59 -20.99 13.53
CA SER A 598 8.67 -19.85 13.42
C SER A 598 7.21 -20.29 13.57
N ILE A 599 6.80 -21.42 12.97
CA ILE A 599 5.45 -21.98 13.10
C ILE A 599 5.11 -22.33 14.56
N ALA A 600 6.03 -22.94 15.30
CA ALA A 600 5.83 -23.17 16.74
C ALA A 600 5.67 -21.85 17.53
N ARG A 601 6.56 -20.88 17.30
CA ARG A 601 6.58 -19.60 18.02
C ARG A 601 5.39 -18.71 17.69
N ARG A 602 4.88 -18.73 16.46
CA ARG A 602 3.63 -18.06 16.04
C ARG A 602 2.43 -18.50 16.87
N LEU A 603 2.39 -19.74 17.35
CA LEU A 603 1.34 -20.21 18.25
C LEU A 603 1.57 -19.75 19.70
N GLN A 604 2.83 -19.70 20.15
CA GLN A 604 3.19 -19.24 21.50
C GLN A 604 2.96 -17.74 21.72
N ASP A 605 3.42 -16.89 20.80
CA ASP A 605 3.05 -15.48 20.73
C ASP A 605 3.08 -14.97 19.27
N PRO A 606 1.90 -14.80 18.62
CA PRO A 606 1.79 -14.31 17.25
C PRO A 606 2.53 -12.99 17.01
N LEU A 607 2.33 -12.01 17.90
CA LEU A 607 2.86 -10.66 17.76
C LEU A 607 4.40 -10.67 17.78
N LEU A 608 4.99 -11.40 18.73
CA LEU A 608 6.44 -11.44 18.94
C LEU A 608 7.20 -12.04 17.74
N GLU A 609 6.60 -12.99 17.05
CA GLU A 609 7.21 -13.68 15.91
C GLU A 609 6.91 -12.96 14.57
N TYR A 610 5.69 -12.46 14.35
CA TYR A 610 5.35 -11.75 13.11
C TYR A 610 6.09 -10.41 12.93
N VAL A 611 6.42 -9.66 14.00
CA VAL A 611 7.17 -8.38 13.89
C VAL A 611 8.64 -8.53 13.48
N LYS A 612 9.12 -9.77 13.30
CA LYS A 612 10.43 -10.07 12.71
C LYS A 612 10.42 -9.97 11.18
N ILE A 613 9.26 -9.95 10.54
CA ILE A 613 9.05 -10.04 9.09
C ILE A 613 8.56 -8.68 8.55
N GLU A 614 8.88 -8.31 7.30
CA GLU A 614 8.21 -7.14 6.68
C GLU A 614 6.71 -7.44 6.48
N PRO A 615 5.77 -6.58 6.92
CA PRO A 615 4.34 -6.91 6.94
C PRO A 615 3.75 -7.36 5.60
N LYS A 616 4.26 -6.86 4.47
CA LYS A 616 3.85 -7.25 3.12
C LYS A 616 4.06 -8.76 2.80
N HIS A 617 4.87 -9.45 3.60
CA HIS A 617 5.17 -10.88 3.46
C HIS A 617 4.33 -11.78 4.39
N LEU A 618 3.38 -11.22 5.15
CA LEU A 618 2.43 -11.98 5.96
C LEU A 618 1.24 -12.51 5.13
N GLY A 619 1.26 -12.32 3.80
CA GLY A 619 0.20 -12.69 2.86
C GLY A 619 -1.05 -11.85 3.09
N VAL A 620 -0.92 -10.53 2.90
CA VAL A 620 -1.93 -9.55 3.32
C VAL A 620 -3.13 -9.50 2.38
N GLY A 621 -2.95 -9.90 1.12
CA GLY A 621 -4.04 -10.18 0.19
C GLY A 621 -3.62 -10.33 -1.28
N MET A 622 -4.53 -10.85 -2.11
CA MET A 622 -4.27 -11.29 -3.50
C MET A 622 -3.60 -10.24 -4.41
N TYR A 623 -3.88 -8.95 -4.18
CA TYR A 623 -3.43 -7.83 -5.01
C TYR A 623 -2.34 -6.97 -4.35
N GLN A 624 -1.66 -7.49 -3.31
CA GLN A 624 -0.58 -6.78 -2.59
C GLN A 624 0.60 -6.34 -3.48
N HIS A 625 0.77 -6.95 -4.67
CA HIS A 625 1.80 -6.62 -5.67
C HIS A 625 1.27 -5.76 -6.84
N ASP A 626 -0.01 -5.37 -6.79
CA ASP A 626 -0.68 -4.53 -7.79
C ASP A 626 -1.03 -3.12 -7.25
N VAL A 627 -0.85 -2.89 -5.94
CA VAL A 627 -0.95 -1.57 -5.28
C VAL A 627 0.43 -0.89 -5.15
N SER A 628 0.45 0.41 -4.86
CA SER A 628 1.67 1.16 -4.51
C SER A 628 2.42 0.59 -3.30
N GLU A 629 3.63 0.03 -3.50
CA GLU A 629 4.46 -0.53 -2.41
C GLU A 629 4.80 0.50 -1.32
N THR A 630 5.00 1.77 -1.68
CA THR A 630 5.34 2.83 -0.70
C THR A 630 4.17 3.17 0.22
N GLN A 631 2.94 3.22 -0.31
CA GLN A 631 1.74 3.44 0.49
C GLN A 631 1.40 2.20 1.32
N LEU A 632 1.46 1.01 0.70
CA LEU A 632 1.28 -0.27 1.40
C LEU A 632 2.23 -0.37 2.60
N LYS A 633 3.52 -0.05 2.41
CA LYS A 633 4.49 -0.08 3.50
C LYS A 633 4.19 0.95 4.59
N LYS A 634 3.86 2.21 4.24
CA LYS A 634 3.48 3.25 5.22
C LYS A 634 2.31 2.78 6.10
N THR A 635 1.24 2.26 5.49
CA THR A 635 0.04 1.84 6.21
C THR A 635 0.28 0.59 7.05
N LEU A 636 0.93 -0.45 6.51
CA LEU A 636 1.17 -1.68 7.27
C LEU A 636 2.17 -1.48 8.42
N ASP A 637 3.25 -0.71 8.24
CA ASP A 637 4.18 -0.40 9.34
C ASP A 637 3.48 0.41 10.46
N SER A 638 2.55 1.31 10.11
CA SER A 638 1.71 2.04 11.08
C SER A 638 0.72 1.14 11.82
N ILE A 639 0.24 0.06 11.20
CA ILE A 639 -0.65 -0.92 11.85
C ILE A 639 0.13 -1.85 12.78
N VAL A 640 1.36 -2.24 12.43
CA VAL A 640 2.28 -2.90 13.36
C VAL A 640 2.57 -2.00 14.56
N GLU A 641 2.87 -0.72 14.33
CA GLU A 641 3.14 0.26 15.39
C GLU A 641 1.97 0.36 16.38
N GLU A 642 0.74 0.41 15.86
CA GLU A 642 -0.48 0.40 16.67
C GLU A 642 -0.64 -0.89 17.46
N CYS A 643 -0.57 -2.06 16.82
CA CYS A 643 -0.80 -3.35 17.50
C CYS A 643 0.23 -3.59 18.62
N VAL A 644 1.51 -3.33 18.34
CA VAL A 644 2.60 -3.45 19.33
C VAL A 644 2.41 -2.48 20.49
N SER A 645 2.11 -1.22 20.19
CA SER A 645 1.90 -0.20 21.23
C SER A 645 0.68 -0.52 22.09
N PHE A 646 -0.43 -0.98 21.48
CA PHE A 646 -1.69 -1.18 22.19
C PHE A 646 -1.66 -2.39 23.13
N VAL A 647 -1.07 -3.52 22.74
CA VAL A 647 -0.82 -4.67 23.65
C VAL A 647 0.07 -4.23 24.83
N GLY A 648 1.11 -3.46 24.52
CA GLY A 648 2.05 -2.92 25.50
C GLY A 648 3.01 -3.99 26.05
N VAL A 649 4.24 -3.60 26.35
CA VAL A 649 5.38 -4.54 26.40
C VAL A 649 6.15 -4.42 27.70
N ASP A 650 6.63 -5.51 28.28
CA ASP A 650 7.58 -5.41 29.41
C ASP A 650 8.95 -4.94 28.90
N LEU A 651 9.39 -3.77 29.36
CA LEU A 651 10.66 -3.14 29.01
C LEU A 651 11.89 -4.01 29.38
N ASN A 652 11.77 -4.85 30.41
CA ASN A 652 12.86 -5.70 30.89
C ASN A 652 13.01 -7.01 30.12
N VAL A 653 11.94 -7.50 29.49
CA VAL A 653 11.95 -8.79 28.76
C VAL A 653 11.91 -8.60 27.24
N CYS A 654 11.31 -7.51 26.74
CA CYS A 654 11.09 -7.29 25.31
C CYS A 654 12.41 -7.26 24.49
N PRO A 655 12.47 -7.91 23.31
CA PRO A 655 13.60 -7.86 22.39
C PRO A 655 13.61 -6.59 21.52
N GLU A 656 14.79 -6.24 20.98
CA GLU A 656 14.97 -5.09 20.07
C GLU A 656 14.00 -5.14 18.87
N SER A 657 13.73 -6.35 18.34
CA SER A 657 12.87 -6.60 17.19
C SER A 657 11.42 -6.11 17.37
N MET A 658 10.97 -5.96 18.62
CA MET A 658 9.62 -5.50 18.97
C MET A 658 9.64 -4.13 19.65
N LEU A 659 10.67 -3.81 20.46
CA LEU A 659 10.92 -2.43 20.93
C LEU A 659 11.00 -1.42 19.78
N ARG A 660 11.60 -1.80 18.63
CA ARG A 660 11.70 -0.95 17.41
C ARG A 660 10.36 -0.63 16.73
N LYS A 661 9.26 -1.23 17.21
CA LYS A 661 7.89 -1.06 16.69
C LYS A 661 6.95 -0.35 17.70
N ILE A 662 7.45 0.12 18.83
CA ILE A 662 6.65 0.91 19.78
C ILE A 662 6.61 2.37 19.33
N SER A 663 5.44 2.99 19.46
CA SER A 663 5.22 4.43 19.34
C SER A 663 6.38 5.26 19.93
N GLY A 664 6.94 6.16 19.12
CA GLY A 664 8.02 7.07 19.52
C GLY A 664 9.43 6.46 19.58
N LEU A 665 9.56 5.13 19.50
CA LEU A 665 10.85 4.45 19.39
C LEU A 665 11.26 4.28 17.92
N SER A 666 12.55 4.02 17.72
CA SER A 666 13.16 3.68 16.44
C SER A 666 14.18 2.57 16.66
N ALA A 667 14.64 1.89 15.61
CA ALA A 667 15.66 0.84 15.74
C ALA A 667 16.90 1.30 16.54
N ALA A 668 17.36 2.55 16.33
CA ALA A 668 18.46 3.12 17.10
C ALA A 668 18.12 3.27 18.60
N ARG A 669 16.91 3.76 18.95
CA ARG A 669 16.49 3.88 20.36
C ARG A 669 16.26 2.52 21.01
N ALA A 670 15.64 1.58 20.31
CA ALA A 670 15.43 0.21 20.76
C ALA A 670 16.77 -0.48 21.11
N LYS A 671 17.78 -0.34 20.24
CA LYS A 671 19.13 -0.84 20.51
C LYS A 671 19.78 -0.17 21.72
N GLN A 672 19.64 1.15 21.89
CA GLN A 672 20.15 1.84 23.09
C GLN A 672 19.43 1.42 24.38
N ILE A 673 18.14 1.10 24.34
CA ILE A 673 17.39 0.54 25.49
C ILE A 673 17.95 -0.84 25.87
N VAL A 674 18.18 -1.74 24.90
CA VAL A 674 18.77 -3.06 25.17
C VAL A 674 20.22 -2.96 25.65
N GLU A 675 21.04 -2.09 25.05
CA GLU A 675 22.40 -1.81 25.53
C GLU A 675 22.42 -1.24 26.96
N TRP A 676 21.45 -0.37 27.30
CA TRP A 676 21.32 0.17 28.66
C TRP A 676 20.90 -0.93 29.65
N ARG A 677 19.92 -1.77 29.29
CA ARG A 677 19.44 -2.89 30.12
C ARG A 677 20.57 -3.89 30.38
N ASN A 678 21.29 -4.29 29.34
CA ASN A 678 22.41 -5.23 29.45
C ASN A 678 23.59 -4.68 30.30
N LYS A 679 23.63 -3.37 30.57
CA LYS A 679 24.65 -2.71 31.41
C LYS A 679 24.18 -2.42 32.84
N HIS A 680 22.90 -2.11 33.04
CA HIS A 680 22.33 -1.69 34.33
C HIS A 680 21.31 -2.71 34.90
N PHE A 681 21.30 -3.92 34.35
CA PHE A 681 20.45 -5.07 34.67
C PHE A 681 18.95 -4.88 34.34
N CYS A 682 18.25 -3.95 35.01
CA CYS A 682 16.80 -3.77 34.85
C CYS A 682 16.36 -2.30 34.99
N PHE A 683 15.25 -1.96 34.34
CA PHE A 683 14.47 -0.77 34.61
C PHE A 683 13.52 -1.03 35.79
N VAL A 684 13.60 -0.17 36.81
CA VAL A 684 12.82 -0.19 38.06
C VAL A 684 11.63 0.77 37.97
N ASN A 685 11.75 1.81 37.16
CA ASN A 685 10.66 2.71 36.78
C ASN A 685 10.83 3.26 35.35
N ARG A 686 9.75 3.82 34.80
CA ARG A 686 9.73 4.40 33.45
C ARG A 686 10.66 5.61 33.31
N GLU A 687 10.85 6.40 34.36
CA GLU A 687 11.67 7.64 34.30
C GLU A 687 13.13 7.37 33.92
N GLN A 688 13.67 6.19 34.25
CA GLN A 688 14.99 5.75 33.81
C GLN A 688 15.18 5.68 32.28
N LEU A 689 14.10 5.69 31.48
CA LEU A 689 14.18 5.85 30.03
C LEU A 689 14.85 7.18 29.62
N LEU A 690 14.73 8.23 30.44
CA LEU A 690 15.41 9.52 30.22
C LEU A 690 16.93 9.44 30.50
N GLU A 691 17.41 8.38 31.15
CA GLU A 691 18.85 8.08 31.29
C GLU A 691 19.40 7.28 30.09
N VAL A 692 18.55 6.87 29.13
CA VAL A 692 18.95 6.16 27.91
C VAL A 692 19.45 7.13 26.84
N LYS A 693 20.68 6.91 26.36
CA LYS A 693 21.33 7.76 25.36
C LYS A 693 20.50 7.88 24.07
N GLY A 694 20.11 9.10 23.71
CA GLY A 694 19.34 9.40 22.50
C GLY A 694 17.81 9.28 22.64
N LEU A 695 17.31 9.00 23.86
CA LEU A 695 15.90 9.06 24.21
C LEU A 695 15.63 10.41 24.91
N GLY A 696 15.06 11.36 24.17
CA GLY A 696 14.71 12.69 24.69
C GLY A 696 13.27 12.78 25.18
N GLN A 697 12.92 13.88 25.85
CA GLN A 697 11.60 14.10 26.48
C GLN A 697 10.40 13.78 25.56
N LYS A 698 10.46 14.18 24.28
CA LYS A 698 9.40 13.87 23.31
C LYS A 698 9.30 12.37 23.01
N SER A 699 10.42 11.67 22.91
CA SER A 699 10.43 10.22 22.72
C SER A 699 9.88 9.49 23.94
N TYR A 700 10.19 9.98 25.14
CA TYR A 700 9.64 9.49 26.40
C TYR A 700 8.12 9.68 26.46
N GLU A 701 7.60 10.88 26.17
CA GLU A 701 6.14 11.13 26.06
C GLU A 701 5.48 10.14 25.09
N GLN A 702 6.05 9.95 23.90
CA GLN A 702 5.42 9.10 22.89
C GLN A 702 5.50 7.59 23.19
N CYS A 703 6.44 7.12 24.03
CA CYS A 703 6.61 5.68 24.32
C CYS A 703 6.17 5.23 25.72
N ALA A 704 6.20 6.10 26.73
CA ALA A 704 6.14 5.70 28.14
C ALA A 704 4.85 4.95 28.52
N GLY A 705 3.70 5.34 27.95
CA GLY A 705 2.41 4.68 28.20
C GLY A 705 2.25 3.29 27.54
N PHE A 706 3.17 2.91 26.66
CA PHE A 706 3.14 1.65 25.91
C PHE A 706 4.18 0.61 26.40
N VAL A 707 5.14 1.04 27.22
CA VAL A 707 6.09 0.16 27.93
C VAL A 707 5.63 -0.05 29.36
N LYS A 708 5.49 -1.30 29.78
CA LYS A 708 5.18 -1.74 31.15
C LYS A 708 6.49 -2.11 31.87
N ILE A 709 6.49 -2.04 33.19
CA ILE A 709 7.50 -2.68 34.05
C ILE A 709 6.74 -3.57 35.03
N LEU A 710 7.00 -4.88 34.98
CA LEU A 710 6.28 -5.86 35.79
C LEU A 710 6.99 -6.12 37.13
N PRO A 711 6.27 -6.41 38.22
CA PRO A 711 6.87 -6.73 39.53
C PRO A 711 7.91 -7.86 39.49
N GLU A 712 7.71 -8.85 38.61
CA GLU A 712 8.62 -9.99 38.43
C GLU A 712 9.98 -9.59 37.83
N THR A 713 10.04 -8.48 37.07
CA THR A 713 11.16 -8.15 36.18
C THR A 713 11.83 -6.82 36.49
N GLY A 714 11.11 -5.90 37.16
CA GLY A 714 11.61 -4.59 37.60
C GLY A 714 12.09 -4.54 39.04
N ASN A 715 12.14 -5.67 39.76
CA ASN A 715 12.58 -5.72 41.15
C ASN A 715 14.10 -6.04 41.24
N PRO A 716 14.95 -5.12 41.73
CA PRO A 716 16.40 -5.35 41.84
C PRO A 716 16.80 -6.53 42.74
N SER A 717 15.92 -7.02 43.60
CA SER A 717 16.18 -8.14 44.52
C SER A 717 15.84 -9.52 43.97
N THR A 718 15.23 -9.63 42.77
CA THR A 718 14.96 -10.93 42.12
C THR A 718 16.16 -11.49 41.34
N PHE A 719 17.27 -10.76 41.27
CA PHE A 719 18.53 -11.22 40.71
C PHE A 719 19.59 -11.42 41.82
N ILE A 720 20.20 -12.59 41.86
CA ILE A 720 21.36 -12.87 42.74
C ILE A 720 22.56 -12.09 42.17
N PRO A 721 23.17 -11.16 42.90
CA PRO A 721 24.36 -10.48 42.44
C PRO A 721 25.56 -11.44 42.42
N GLY A 722 26.30 -11.46 41.32
CA GLY A 722 27.75 -11.63 41.43
C GLY A 722 28.32 -10.45 42.22
N GLU A 723 29.29 -10.69 43.08
CA GLU A 723 29.78 -9.67 44.01
C GLU A 723 30.54 -8.53 43.31
N GLU A 724 30.77 -7.46 44.07
CA GLU A 724 31.66 -6.33 43.75
C GLU A 724 31.30 -5.43 42.56
N ASP A 725 30.29 -4.56 42.75
CA ASP A 725 30.51 -3.12 42.50
C ASP A 725 29.58 -2.24 43.36
N THR A 726 29.97 -1.94 44.61
CA THR A 726 29.10 -1.17 45.54
C THR A 726 29.59 0.25 45.81
N LYS A 727 28.61 1.18 45.82
CA LYS A 727 28.60 2.56 46.36
C LYS A 727 29.06 3.69 45.42
N LYS A 728 28.36 4.83 45.57
CA LYS A 728 28.65 6.19 45.04
C LYS A 728 28.23 6.53 43.59
N LYS A 729 26.92 6.44 43.28
CA LYS A 729 26.15 7.56 42.68
C LYS A 729 24.63 7.39 42.85
N LYS A 730 23.92 8.53 42.94
CA LYS A 730 22.45 8.73 42.99
C LYS A 730 21.60 7.70 43.76
N LYS A 731 21.38 7.94 45.06
CA LYS A 731 20.44 7.18 45.91
C LYS A 731 18.96 7.60 45.75
N ALA A 732 18.56 8.08 44.55
CA ALA A 732 17.31 8.81 44.33
C ALA A 732 16.41 8.26 43.20
N SER A 733 16.95 7.49 42.26
CA SER A 733 16.22 6.97 41.08
C SER A 733 15.65 5.56 41.25
N LEU A 734 15.81 4.93 42.42
CA LEU A 734 15.41 3.55 42.72
C LEU A 734 14.07 3.48 43.50
N LYS A 735 13.08 4.26 43.09
CA LYS A 735 11.69 4.10 43.57
C LYS A 735 10.89 3.32 42.55
N ILE A 736 10.30 2.19 42.96
CA ILE A 736 9.30 1.48 42.17
C ILE A 736 8.03 2.34 42.13
N ASN A 737 7.39 2.42 40.96
CA ASN A 737 6.09 3.06 40.81
C ASN A 737 5.06 2.00 40.39
N PRO A 738 4.08 1.64 41.26
CA PRO A 738 3.08 0.64 40.93
C PRO A 738 2.25 0.95 39.67
N LEU A 739 2.14 2.21 39.26
CA LEU A 739 1.44 2.60 38.03
C LEU A 739 2.19 2.18 36.75
N ASP A 740 3.51 1.92 36.81
CA ASP A 740 4.32 1.51 35.66
C ASP A 740 3.94 0.13 35.10
N ARG A 741 3.18 -0.69 35.85
CA ARG A 741 2.60 -1.95 35.37
C ARG A 741 1.32 -1.77 34.52
N THR A 742 0.75 -0.56 34.51
CA THR A 742 -0.55 -0.23 33.87
C THR A 742 -0.39 0.52 32.53
N ILE A 743 -1.48 0.72 31.78
CA ILE A 743 -1.49 1.58 30.57
C ILE A 743 -1.60 3.10 30.86
N ILE A 744 -1.63 3.52 32.13
CA ILE A 744 -1.69 4.94 32.53
C ILE A 744 -0.37 5.61 32.13
N HIS A 745 -0.45 6.80 31.51
CA HIS A 745 0.73 7.57 31.13
C HIS A 745 1.31 8.35 32.34
N PRO A 746 2.64 8.55 32.44
CA PRO A 746 3.25 9.34 33.50
C PRO A 746 2.66 10.74 33.74
N GLU A 747 2.14 11.40 32.69
CA GLU A 747 1.46 12.70 32.80
C GLU A 747 0.18 12.66 33.68
N SER A 748 -0.40 11.47 33.89
CA SER A 748 -1.64 11.25 34.66
C SER A 748 -1.40 10.64 36.04
N TYR A 749 -0.14 10.46 36.47
CA TYR A 749 0.18 9.77 37.73
C TYR A 749 -0.32 10.51 38.96
N GLU A 750 -0.26 11.85 38.98
CA GLU A 750 -0.76 12.64 40.11
C GLU A 750 -2.28 12.43 40.29
N THR A 751 -3.05 12.43 39.19
CA THR A 751 -4.48 12.16 39.18
C THR A 751 -4.80 10.72 39.60
N ALA A 752 -4.05 9.74 39.10
CA ALA A 752 -4.22 8.34 39.48
C ALA A 752 -3.97 8.14 41.00
N MET A 753 -2.91 8.74 41.56
CA MET A 753 -2.62 8.67 42.99
C MET A 753 -3.69 9.37 43.85
N LYS A 754 -4.25 10.50 43.40
CA LYS A 754 -5.42 11.13 44.06
C LYS A 754 -6.63 10.21 44.07
N PHE A 755 -6.93 9.55 42.95
CA PHE A 755 -8.04 8.60 42.86
C PHE A 755 -7.83 7.35 43.74
N LEU A 756 -6.62 6.80 43.79
CA LEU A 756 -6.27 5.70 44.71
C LEU A 756 -6.46 6.10 46.19
N THR A 757 -6.20 7.37 46.52
CA THR A 757 -6.42 7.94 47.85
C THR A 757 -7.91 8.04 48.19
N GLU A 758 -8.75 8.47 47.24
CA GLU A 758 -10.22 8.49 47.42
C GLU A 758 -10.80 7.07 47.55
N LEU A 759 -10.28 6.11 46.79
CA LEU A 759 -10.59 4.66 46.91
C LEU A 759 -10.11 4.05 48.23
N LYS A 760 -9.21 4.72 48.96
CA LYS A 760 -8.46 4.17 50.11
C LYS A 760 -7.83 2.81 49.79
N ALA A 761 -7.24 2.67 48.60
CA ALA A 761 -6.69 1.42 48.08
C ALA A 761 -5.16 1.44 48.10
N ASP A 762 -4.54 0.28 48.38
CA ASP A 762 -3.09 0.13 48.38
C ASP A 762 -2.57 0.03 46.94
N PRO A 763 -1.70 0.97 46.47
CA PRO A 763 -1.12 0.93 45.14
C PRO A 763 -0.36 -0.36 44.82
N GLU A 764 0.23 -1.06 45.80
CA GLU A 764 0.98 -2.29 45.50
C GLU A 764 0.07 -3.45 45.08
N THR A 765 -1.20 -3.42 45.46
CA THR A 765 -2.20 -4.42 45.08
C THR A 765 -2.77 -4.24 43.67
N ILE A 766 -2.35 -3.21 42.92
CA ILE A 766 -2.77 -2.98 41.52
C ILE A 766 -2.46 -4.22 40.65
N GLY A 767 -3.47 -4.66 39.88
CA GLY A 767 -3.42 -5.87 39.07
C GLY A 767 -3.93 -7.14 39.77
N GLN A 768 -4.19 -7.10 41.07
CA GLN A 768 -4.79 -8.22 41.81
C GLN A 768 -6.33 -8.14 41.80
N GLN A 769 -6.99 -9.30 41.84
CA GLN A 769 -8.46 -9.40 41.82
C GLN A 769 -9.14 -8.57 42.94
N ILE A 770 -8.57 -8.60 44.16
CA ILE A 770 -9.08 -7.86 45.34
C ILE A 770 -9.13 -6.35 45.06
N PHE A 771 -8.08 -5.81 44.42
CA PHE A 771 -8.00 -4.41 44.04
C PHE A 771 -9.01 -4.09 42.92
N VAL A 772 -9.06 -4.91 41.88
CA VAL A 772 -9.98 -4.76 40.75
C VAL A 772 -11.44 -4.76 41.20
N ASP A 773 -11.84 -5.64 42.12
CA ASP A 773 -13.21 -5.69 42.62
C ASP A 773 -13.55 -4.53 43.58
N LYS A 774 -12.56 -3.97 44.28
CA LYS A 774 -12.70 -2.72 45.03
C LYS A 774 -12.94 -1.52 44.11
N VAL A 775 -12.21 -1.41 43.00
CA VAL A 775 -12.45 -0.40 41.94
C VAL A 775 -13.85 -0.57 41.34
N LYS A 776 -14.20 -1.79 40.89
CA LYS A 776 -15.55 -2.09 40.35
C LYS A 776 -16.66 -1.74 41.34
N SER A 777 -16.46 -2.01 42.64
CA SER A 777 -17.47 -1.75 43.67
C SER A 777 -17.68 -0.24 43.90
N TYR A 778 -16.60 0.56 43.97
CA TYR A 778 -16.71 2.01 44.05
C TYR A 778 -17.43 2.61 42.82
N MET A 779 -17.11 2.10 41.62
CA MET A 779 -17.71 2.54 40.36
C MET A 779 -19.20 2.16 40.20
N LYS A 780 -19.79 1.35 41.09
CA LYS A 780 -21.25 1.13 41.14
C LYS A 780 -22.01 2.32 41.77
N PHE A 781 -21.34 3.09 42.63
CA PHE A 781 -21.96 4.17 43.41
C PHE A 781 -21.49 5.57 42.97
N SER A 782 -20.37 5.68 42.24
CA SER A 782 -19.78 6.95 41.79
C SER A 782 -19.70 7.01 40.27
N SER A 783 -20.21 8.09 39.66
CA SER A 783 -20.15 8.30 38.21
C SER A 783 -18.79 8.85 37.76
N ILE A 784 -18.29 8.41 36.60
CA ILE A 784 -16.99 8.87 36.05
C ILE A 784 -16.97 10.39 35.90
N VAL A 785 -18.08 11.01 35.48
CA VAL A 785 -18.21 12.47 35.36
C VAL A 785 -18.03 13.17 36.73
N SER A 786 -18.63 12.64 37.81
CA SER A 786 -18.46 13.23 39.14
C SER A 786 -17.02 13.14 39.66
N ILE A 787 -16.31 12.04 39.38
CA ILE A 787 -14.91 11.84 39.77
C ILE A 787 -13.98 12.74 38.95
N ALA A 788 -14.23 12.83 37.64
CA ALA A 788 -13.47 13.69 36.72
C ALA A 788 -13.55 15.17 37.16
N SER A 789 -14.77 15.66 37.47
CA SER A 789 -14.97 17.02 37.99
C SER A 789 -14.31 17.26 39.35
N LYS A 790 -14.42 16.31 40.30
CA LYS A 790 -13.73 16.38 41.61
C LYS A 790 -12.21 16.52 41.46
N LEU A 791 -11.62 15.77 40.52
CA LEU A 791 -10.18 15.72 40.31
C LEU A 791 -9.67 16.72 39.27
N SER A 792 -10.55 17.58 38.73
CA SER A 792 -10.24 18.59 37.70
C SER A 792 -9.57 18.02 36.44
N VAL A 793 -10.02 16.84 35.99
CA VAL A 793 -9.58 16.19 34.76
C VAL A 793 -10.74 15.91 33.81
N SER A 794 -10.46 15.59 32.55
CA SER A 794 -11.50 15.23 31.59
C SER A 794 -11.99 13.80 31.76
N THR A 795 -13.23 13.56 31.34
CA THR A 795 -13.92 12.27 31.49
C THR A 795 -13.19 11.12 30.77
N ASP A 796 -12.55 11.39 29.62
CA ASP A 796 -11.75 10.39 28.90
C ASP A 796 -10.49 9.97 29.67
N VAL A 797 -9.78 10.93 30.30
CA VAL A 797 -8.59 10.62 31.12
C VAL A 797 -9.00 9.85 32.37
N MET A 798 -10.11 10.22 33.01
CA MET A 798 -10.63 9.51 34.18
C MET A 798 -11.12 8.10 33.82
N LEU A 799 -11.78 7.93 32.67
CA LEU A 799 -12.17 6.61 32.12
C LEU A 799 -10.93 5.74 31.87
N LEU A 800 -9.90 6.27 31.21
CA LEU A 800 -8.65 5.56 30.96
C LEU A 800 -7.95 5.10 32.24
N ILE A 801 -7.91 5.95 33.28
CA ILE A 801 -7.38 5.59 34.61
C ILE A 801 -8.23 4.48 35.25
N VAL A 802 -9.55 4.64 35.26
CA VAL A 802 -10.48 3.66 35.85
C VAL A 802 -10.39 2.30 35.15
N ASP A 803 -10.32 2.27 33.83
CA ASP A 803 -10.25 1.02 33.06
C ASP A 803 -8.87 0.36 33.16
N ALA A 804 -7.78 1.13 33.16
CA ALA A 804 -6.45 0.61 33.46
C ALA A 804 -6.34 0.00 34.88
N LEU A 805 -7.08 0.54 35.85
CA LEU A 805 -7.15 0.03 37.22
C LEU A 805 -8.15 -1.15 37.41
N LYS A 806 -8.94 -1.48 36.39
CA LYS A 806 -9.75 -2.72 36.34
C LYS A 806 -8.99 -3.90 35.72
N GLN A 807 -7.84 -3.67 35.09
CA GLN A 807 -7.05 -4.70 34.43
C GLN A 807 -6.30 -5.56 35.47
N LEU A 808 -6.28 -6.87 35.24
CA LEU A 808 -5.43 -7.80 35.98
C LEU A 808 -3.97 -7.67 35.48
N GLN A 809 -3.02 -8.14 36.29
CA GLN A 809 -1.58 -8.05 35.99
C GLN A 809 -1.18 -8.76 34.68
N ASP A 810 -1.88 -9.84 34.33
CA ASP A 810 -1.72 -10.64 33.11
C ASP A 810 -2.59 -10.18 31.92
N TYR A 811 -3.33 -9.07 32.07
CA TYR A 811 -4.24 -8.58 31.03
C TYR A 811 -3.51 -8.22 29.73
N ASP A 812 -3.91 -8.92 28.68
CA ASP A 812 -3.46 -8.79 27.30
C ASP A 812 -4.72 -8.55 26.43
N ILE A 813 -4.78 -7.42 25.72
CA ILE A 813 -5.95 -7.05 24.89
C ILE A 813 -6.28 -8.12 23.84
N ARG A 814 -5.30 -8.97 23.49
CA ARG A 814 -5.51 -10.08 22.55
C ARG A 814 -6.47 -11.13 23.11
N GLY A 815 -6.69 -11.19 24.43
CA GLY A 815 -7.71 -12.06 25.03
C GLY A 815 -9.15 -11.78 24.57
N GLU A 816 -9.39 -10.60 23.97
CA GLU A 816 -10.67 -10.19 23.39
C GLU A 816 -10.88 -10.71 21.93
N PHE A 817 -9.89 -11.42 21.37
CA PHE A 817 -9.88 -11.92 19.99
C PHE A 817 -10.00 -13.45 19.90
N ASP A 818 -10.28 -13.96 18.69
CA ASP A 818 -10.56 -15.37 18.45
C ASP A 818 -9.38 -16.33 18.70
N GLN A 819 -9.51 -17.09 19.78
CA GLN A 819 -8.57 -18.11 20.25
C GLN A 819 -8.19 -19.13 19.15
N PRO A 820 -6.93 -19.63 19.14
CA PRO A 820 -6.49 -20.71 18.24
C PRO A 820 -7.40 -21.95 18.33
N LEU A 821 -7.72 -22.54 17.16
CA LEU A 821 -8.64 -23.67 17.07
C LEU A 821 -7.88 -24.99 17.21
N PHE A 822 -7.83 -25.53 18.42
CA PHE A 822 -7.28 -26.85 18.69
C PHE A 822 -8.22 -27.96 18.19
N ARG A 823 -7.66 -28.92 17.45
CA ARG A 823 -8.31 -30.12 16.92
C ARG A 823 -7.59 -31.38 17.45
N THR A 824 -8.32 -32.49 17.52
CA THR A 824 -7.77 -33.85 17.81
C THR A 824 -8.05 -34.85 16.70
N SER A 825 -9.07 -34.58 15.88
CA SER A 825 -9.48 -35.39 14.73
C SER A 825 -9.84 -34.48 13.56
N ILE A 826 -9.61 -34.98 12.36
CA ILE A 826 -10.06 -34.41 11.10
C ILE A 826 -11.45 -34.98 10.75
N ARG A 827 -12.23 -34.30 9.91
CA ARG A 827 -13.43 -34.88 9.28
C ARG A 827 -13.24 -34.93 7.76
N ALA A 828 -13.72 -35.99 7.13
CA ALA A 828 -13.84 -36.07 5.69
C ALA A 828 -15.01 -35.17 5.20
N PHE A 829 -15.09 -34.91 3.90
CA PHE A 829 -16.25 -34.22 3.32
C PHE A 829 -17.47 -35.16 3.29
N GLU A 830 -17.18 -36.45 3.16
CA GLU A 830 -18.08 -37.59 3.09
C GLU A 830 -18.77 -37.89 4.44
N ASP A 831 -18.20 -37.43 5.56
CA ASP A 831 -18.76 -37.57 6.92
C ASP A 831 -19.84 -36.52 7.25
N LEU A 832 -20.06 -35.55 6.36
CA LEU A 832 -20.97 -34.42 6.62
C LEU A 832 -22.43 -34.80 6.48
N GLN A 833 -23.28 -34.20 7.31
CA GLN A 833 -24.74 -34.37 7.25
C GLN A 833 -25.45 -33.01 7.19
N VAL A 834 -26.57 -32.94 6.46
CA VAL A 834 -27.41 -31.73 6.42
C VAL A 834 -28.07 -31.53 7.78
N GLY A 835 -28.10 -30.29 8.27
CA GLY A 835 -28.50 -29.93 9.63
C GLY A 835 -27.41 -30.11 10.69
N GLN A 836 -26.23 -30.61 10.34
CA GLN A 836 -25.11 -30.75 11.27
C GLN A 836 -24.52 -29.38 11.65
N GLU A 837 -24.29 -29.16 12.95
CA GLU A 837 -23.53 -28.02 13.44
C GLU A 837 -22.02 -28.28 13.36
N LEU A 838 -21.29 -27.29 12.85
CA LEU A 838 -19.83 -27.29 12.74
C LEU A 838 -19.28 -25.98 13.33
N THR A 839 -18.00 -25.98 13.72
CA THR A 839 -17.26 -24.75 13.97
C THR A 839 -16.17 -24.59 12.92
N GLY A 840 -15.98 -23.37 12.45
CA GLY A 840 -15.02 -23.04 11.41
C GLY A 840 -14.44 -21.65 11.58
N ARG A 841 -13.55 -21.26 10.65
CA ARG A 841 -12.98 -19.91 10.60
C ARG A 841 -13.20 -19.31 9.20
N VAL A 842 -13.57 -18.04 9.15
CA VAL A 842 -13.85 -17.32 7.89
C VAL A 842 -12.53 -17.07 7.14
N ASN A 843 -12.39 -17.71 5.98
CA ASN A 843 -11.22 -17.60 5.10
C ASN A 843 -11.30 -16.45 4.10
N ASN A 844 -12.51 -16.02 3.71
CA ASN A 844 -12.71 -14.91 2.79
C ASN A 844 -14.11 -14.29 2.95
N VAL A 845 -14.26 -13.00 2.71
CA VAL A 845 -15.54 -12.27 2.76
C VAL A 845 -15.78 -11.54 1.44
N THR A 846 -17.00 -11.65 0.91
CA THR A 846 -17.40 -11.08 -0.38
C THR A 846 -18.74 -10.39 -0.26
N GLY A 847 -19.08 -9.52 -1.24
CA GLY A 847 -20.37 -8.83 -1.27
C GLY A 847 -21.61 -9.72 -1.42
N PHE A 848 -21.45 -11.04 -1.60
CA PHE A 848 -22.53 -12.03 -1.67
C PHE A 848 -22.47 -13.09 -0.55
N GLY A 849 -21.48 -13.05 0.34
CA GLY A 849 -21.33 -14.03 1.42
C GLY A 849 -19.90 -14.23 1.93
N ALA A 850 -19.76 -15.04 2.97
CA ALA A 850 -18.49 -15.41 3.60
C ALA A 850 -18.14 -16.89 3.34
N PHE A 851 -16.87 -17.16 3.04
CA PHE A 851 -16.31 -18.50 2.86
C PHE A 851 -15.62 -18.95 4.16
N VAL A 852 -15.90 -20.17 4.61
CA VAL A 852 -15.49 -20.71 5.92
C VAL A 852 -14.80 -22.06 5.75
N ASP A 853 -13.61 -22.25 6.33
CA ASP A 853 -13.09 -23.61 6.56
C ASP A 853 -13.73 -24.20 7.81
N VAL A 854 -14.36 -25.36 7.65
CA VAL A 854 -14.92 -26.19 8.72
C VAL A 854 -14.11 -27.49 8.96
N GLY A 855 -12.89 -27.57 8.43
CA GLY A 855 -11.97 -28.70 8.61
C GLY A 855 -12.18 -29.87 7.65
N VAL A 856 -12.79 -29.64 6.48
CA VAL A 856 -13.20 -30.69 5.51
C VAL A 856 -12.48 -30.63 4.16
N GLY A 857 -11.49 -29.73 4.00
CA GLY A 857 -10.69 -29.60 2.78
C GLY A 857 -11.37 -28.84 1.62
N THR A 858 -12.53 -28.25 1.85
CA THR A 858 -13.17 -27.27 0.96
C THR A 858 -13.90 -26.22 1.79
N ASN A 859 -13.93 -24.96 1.31
CA ASN A 859 -14.62 -23.89 2.01
C ASN A 859 -16.13 -24.00 1.81
N GLY A 860 -16.90 -23.93 2.89
CA GLY A 860 -18.34 -23.72 2.82
C GLY A 860 -18.69 -22.25 2.61
N LEU A 861 -19.78 -21.97 1.90
CA LEU A 861 -20.26 -20.60 1.65
C LEU A 861 -21.49 -20.30 2.51
N ILE A 862 -21.37 -19.32 3.42
CA ILE A 862 -22.50 -18.63 4.03
C ILE A 862 -22.92 -17.52 3.06
N HIS A 863 -24.02 -17.70 2.33
CA HIS A 863 -24.58 -16.65 1.48
C HIS A 863 -25.06 -15.45 2.34
N ILE A 864 -25.05 -14.23 1.81
CA ILE A 864 -25.38 -13.01 2.56
C ILE A 864 -26.77 -13.05 3.22
N SER A 865 -27.77 -13.70 2.60
CA SER A 865 -29.10 -13.90 3.20
C SER A 865 -29.11 -14.89 4.39
N LYS A 866 -28.04 -15.67 4.57
CA LYS A 866 -27.83 -16.67 5.63
C LYS A 866 -26.82 -16.22 6.69
N MET A 867 -26.26 -15.02 6.58
CA MET A 867 -25.42 -14.37 7.60
C MET A 867 -26.24 -13.70 8.73
N LYS A 868 -27.58 -13.84 8.75
CA LYS A 868 -28.48 -13.29 9.80
C LYS A 868 -28.30 -11.79 10.11
N ARG A 869 -27.86 -11.00 9.11
CA ARG A 869 -27.46 -9.57 9.21
C ARG A 869 -26.22 -9.27 10.07
N GLN A 870 -25.46 -10.29 10.50
CA GLN A 870 -24.12 -10.05 11.02
C GLN A 870 -23.13 -9.75 9.88
N THR A 871 -22.15 -8.91 10.16
CA THR A 871 -21.00 -8.67 9.29
C THR A 871 -19.85 -9.53 9.80
N LEU A 872 -19.44 -10.52 9.01
CA LEU A 872 -18.25 -11.33 9.29
C LEU A 872 -17.01 -10.68 8.67
N THR A 873 -15.84 -10.86 9.28
CA THR A 873 -14.53 -10.47 8.74
C THR A 873 -13.63 -11.69 8.49
N VAL A 874 -12.48 -11.50 7.84
CA VAL A 874 -11.55 -12.60 7.57
C VAL A 874 -10.79 -12.91 8.87
N GLY A 875 -10.88 -14.17 9.29
CA GLY A 875 -10.34 -14.66 10.55
C GLY A 875 -11.40 -14.94 11.62
N ASP A 876 -12.65 -14.51 11.47
CA ASP A 876 -13.71 -14.75 12.48
C ASP A 876 -13.95 -16.26 12.70
N LYS A 877 -14.06 -16.67 13.96
CA LYS A 877 -14.55 -18.00 14.33
C LYS A 877 -16.09 -18.00 14.28
N VAL A 878 -16.66 -18.96 13.56
CA VAL A 878 -18.11 -19.06 13.37
C VAL A 878 -18.63 -20.46 13.68
N THR A 879 -19.80 -20.52 14.30
CA THR A 879 -20.61 -21.74 14.39
C THR A 879 -21.58 -21.74 13.21
N VAL A 880 -21.66 -22.84 12.47
CA VAL A 880 -22.38 -22.91 11.19
C VAL A 880 -23.19 -24.19 11.06
N GLY A 881 -24.40 -24.07 10.53
CA GLY A 881 -25.26 -25.20 10.16
C GLY A 881 -25.06 -25.57 8.70
N VAL A 882 -24.92 -26.87 8.42
CA VAL A 882 -24.84 -27.38 7.04
C VAL A 882 -26.22 -27.35 6.38
N LEU A 883 -26.38 -26.54 5.33
CA LEU A 883 -27.64 -26.43 4.57
C LEU A 883 -27.71 -27.40 3.38
N GLU A 884 -26.63 -27.51 2.61
CA GLU A 884 -26.59 -28.35 1.40
C GLU A 884 -25.17 -28.90 1.21
N ILE A 885 -25.08 -30.18 0.86
CA ILE A 885 -23.83 -30.87 0.56
C ILE A 885 -23.87 -31.30 -0.91
N ASN A 886 -23.05 -30.67 -1.75
CA ASN A 886 -22.97 -30.97 -3.17
C ASN A 886 -21.67 -31.74 -3.47
N ALA A 887 -21.66 -33.02 -3.12
CA ALA A 887 -20.47 -33.88 -3.25
C ALA A 887 -19.85 -33.93 -4.66
N PRO A 888 -20.61 -34.04 -5.77
CA PRO A 888 -20.03 -34.03 -7.12
C PRO A 888 -19.27 -32.75 -7.49
N ARG A 889 -19.48 -31.65 -6.76
CA ARG A 889 -18.81 -30.35 -6.97
C ARG A 889 -17.93 -29.93 -5.79
N LYS A 890 -17.82 -30.76 -4.74
CA LYS A 890 -17.18 -30.44 -3.45
C LYS A 890 -17.57 -29.06 -2.90
N ARG A 891 -18.87 -28.71 -3.01
CA ARG A 891 -19.43 -27.47 -2.46
C ARG A 891 -20.27 -27.75 -1.23
N LEU A 892 -20.16 -26.85 -0.26
CA LEU A 892 -20.89 -26.89 1.01
C LEU A 892 -21.63 -25.55 1.18
N ALA A 893 -22.95 -25.58 1.30
CA ALA A 893 -23.73 -24.40 1.67
C ALA A 893 -23.91 -24.37 3.18
N LEU A 894 -23.71 -23.19 3.78
CA LEU A 894 -23.74 -22.98 5.22
C LEU A 894 -24.75 -21.88 5.60
N GLU A 895 -25.26 -21.95 6.82
CA GLU A 895 -25.83 -20.77 7.49
C GLU A 895 -25.15 -20.48 8.81
N LEU A 896 -25.14 -19.20 9.17
CA LEU A 896 -24.54 -18.73 10.42
C LEU A 896 -25.47 -19.09 11.59
N LEU A 897 -24.96 -19.79 12.59
CA LEU A 897 -25.63 -19.99 13.88
C LEU A 897 -25.23 -18.86 14.84
N LEU A 898 -26.10 -18.56 15.81
CA LEU A 898 -25.94 -17.46 16.77
C LEU A 898 -25.57 -18.02 18.14
#